data_AF-D0L0L8-F1
#
_entry.id   AF-D0L0L8-F1
#
_cell.length_a   1.000
_cell.length_b   1.000
_cell.length_c   1.000
_cell.angle_alpha   90.00
_cell.angle_beta   90.00
_cell.angle_gamma   90.00
#
_symmetry.space_group_name_H-M   'P 1'
#
loop_
_entity.id
_entity.type
_entity.pdbx_description
1 polymer ?
#
loop_
_entity_poly.entity_id
_entity_poly.type
_entity_poly.pdbx_seq_one_letter_code
_entity_poly.pdbx_strand_id
1 'polypeptide(L)'
;MKNKTFGALMIGALMLFTGCDGSTDYSRSQIQMDAQSIPLRAGDVRTVHVKIVDTQASTKQKISLSVSDPTVAHVAPSSCTLSAGDAPCSVTVFGKKPGNALILAEAPGHTNARTSVSVAGTVSEYGTITVSSTIRNFYSGAQVAYPFSITVNLVPATGTDSKRIPNDNPLTVMMNQPAGISFAQGGIQQCNLTTANPSCTISGTIDAAQVSSKAAFSSTISPTGTWVAGNNAPFGAQDDITITWKGNPNQSAGTIEVASQNSSGQIFLGMKAPLFVYLTENTLLESNYWVTVTSTDPSALVFYSYPDGANTPADLQKTDSVTCALSLDNSSSEAFADSVTSCGYGLLPLKGTADGLDTALSVNVTTVPPSFANNQAGLLIAVPSYRKTVNLKLIDNSGTTDGRTITFTNASADKVRVEANAGSANAYTSPSSVAAGVNPTNPARTQAGAQSYCGPTAGGKNACPIGSTCVQGGAGVAKGKTPFLCFWDKPAFANGSGILLPTGQPGDSTTLFIPQWSGITTGPQQIQWSGNYTVLNCPGGTCPSSPTTPGTGPTYAANTLAEVTYQHNTVDYYDVSIINGANYALAFGPTHGQVTPNGYECGTPGESSPPIGVSATQTLSNWVFTPTATSFPTPLPSTDSPASYFAVVETSATTPTPCNVTHPQTTCAATGSSGPVCGWDKSKVLSGTSSFAASDRICGTFVSWATANQIWGWNNNGDATYLNQAPFAFTTNSAVNPAFNGQTTISVSDLQLCINNSFSAYTDPAPTNQPAVMACGGTNWTGITTPSVGYTTEGTAWVPYVLPTITWLKKACPTCYTYPFDDMSSTFTCEKNVVKDGSNTLDYTIQISHPTNTFD
;
A
#
# COMPACT_ATOMS: atom_id res chain seq x y z
N MET A 1 -34.53 37.87 1.26
CA MET A 1 -34.42 39.23 1.83
C MET A 1 -34.12 40.16 0.65
N LYS A 2 -34.84 41.26 0.36
CA LYS A 2 -34.79 42.59 1.03
C LYS A 2 -33.33 43.05 1.22
N ASN A 3 -32.84 44.16 0.66
CA ASN A 3 -33.43 45.43 0.18
C ASN A 3 -32.88 45.85 -1.22
N LYS A 4 -33.55 46.62 -2.11
CA LYS A 4 -33.91 48.07 -2.11
C LYS A 4 -32.66 49.00 -1.97
N THR A 5 -32.48 50.16 -2.64
CA THR A 5 -33.19 50.98 -3.68
C THR A 5 -32.19 52.05 -4.23
N PHE A 6 -32.41 53.03 -5.14
CA PHE A 6 -33.56 53.63 -5.85
C PHE A 6 -33.09 54.42 -7.11
N GLY A 7 -33.94 54.60 -8.13
CA GLY A 7 -33.93 55.74 -9.08
C GLY A 7 -33.08 55.60 -10.37
N ALA A 8 -33.43 56.22 -11.51
CA ALA A 8 -34.58 57.09 -11.82
C ALA A 8 -35.15 56.84 -13.24
N LEU A 9 -36.38 57.31 -13.49
CA LEU A 9 -37.18 57.15 -14.72
C LEU A 9 -37.35 58.51 -15.44
N MET A 10 -38.17 58.56 -16.51
CA MET A 10 -38.72 59.72 -17.28
C MET A 10 -38.07 59.90 -18.67
N ILE A 11 -38.78 60.13 -19.79
CA ILE A 11 -40.22 60.06 -20.13
C ILE A 11 -40.34 59.47 -21.55
N GLY A 12 -41.34 58.62 -21.79
CA GLY A 12 -41.89 58.39 -23.13
C GLY A 12 -43.24 59.10 -23.25
N ALA A 13 -43.40 59.99 -24.24
CA ALA A 13 -44.64 60.73 -24.47
C ALA A 13 -45.16 60.44 -25.87
N LEU A 14 -46.33 59.79 -25.95
CA LEU A 14 -47.06 59.53 -27.18
C LEU A 14 -48.47 60.09 -27.02
N MET A 15 -48.88 61.02 -27.87
CA MET A 15 -50.25 61.55 -27.94
C MET A 15 -50.71 61.68 -29.39
N LEU A 16 -51.98 61.34 -29.62
CA LEU A 16 -52.68 61.40 -30.91
C LEU A 16 -53.69 62.54 -30.89
N PHE A 17 -53.60 63.49 -31.83
CA PHE A 17 -54.61 64.45 -32.30
C PHE A 17 -54.02 65.13 -33.55
N THR A 18 -54.73 65.53 -34.62
CA THR A 18 -56.13 65.37 -35.08
C THR A 18 -56.12 65.48 -36.62
N GLY A 19 -57.17 65.04 -37.31
CA GLY A 19 -57.35 65.26 -38.75
C GLY A 19 -58.43 66.31 -39.07
N CYS A 20 -58.44 66.80 -40.32
CA CYS A 20 -59.36 67.80 -40.90
C CYS A 20 -59.23 69.24 -40.31
N ASP A 21 -59.52 70.33 -41.03
CA ASP A 21 -59.99 70.49 -42.43
C ASP A 21 -59.05 71.42 -43.24
N GLY A 22 -59.24 71.50 -44.57
CA GLY A 22 -58.33 72.20 -45.49
C GLY A 22 -58.89 73.46 -46.16
N SER A 23 -58.03 74.17 -46.92
CA SER A 23 -58.46 75.13 -47.94
C SER A 23 -57.41 75.29 -49.06
N THR A 24 -57.91 75.44 -50.29
CA THR A 24 -57.31 76.10 -51.47
C THR A 24 -55.77 76.19 -51.58
N ASP A 25 -55.23 75.30 -52.42
CA ASP A 25 -54.50 75.65 -53.65
C ASP A 25 -53.47 76.80 -53.61
N TYR A 26 -52.19 76.41 -53.56
CA TYR A 26 -51.17 76.92 -54.48
C TYR A 26 -50.10 75.83 -54.62
N SER A 27 -49.85 75.35 -55.84
CA SER A 27 -48.83 74.33 -56.14
C SER A 27 -47.41 74.87 -55.93
N ARG A 28 -46.90 74.78 -54.69
CA ARG A 28 -45.51 75.13 -54.34
C ARG A 28 -44.58 73.96 -54.61
N SER A 29 -43.47 74.24 -55.29
CA SER A 29 -42.43 73.26 -55.55
C SER A 29 -41.50 73.06 -54.36
N GLN A 30 -40.94 71.86 -54.27
CA GLN A 30 -40.27 71.38 -53.07
C GLN A 30 -38.92 70.74 -53.40
N ILE A 31 -37.92 70.96 -52.55
CA ILE A 31 -36.67 70.22 -52.59
C ILE A 31 -36.86 68.89 -51.83
N GLN A 32 -36.33 67.79 -52.37
CA GLN A 32 -36.30 66.49 -51.70
C GLN A 32 -34.85 65.98 -51.58
N MET A 33 -34.51 65.46 -50.41
CA MET A 33 -33.33 64.62 -50.16
C MET A 33 -33.77 63.15 -50.07
N ASP A 34 -32.93 62.21 -50.49
CA ASP A 34 -33.22 60.77 -50.44
C ASP A 34 -33.09 60.13 -49.04
N ALA A 35 -32.40 60.78 -48.09
CA ALA A 35 -32.26 60.34 -46.71
C ALA A 35 -32.86 61.36 -45.71
N GLN A 36 -33.58 60.89 -44.69
CA GLN A 36 -34.04 61.72 -43.55
C GLN A 36 -33.06 61.72 -42.36
N SER A 37 -32.20 60.71 -42.28
CA SER A 37 -31.08 60.65 -41.34
C SER A 37 -29.85 59.99 -41.95
N ILE A 38 -28.68 60.48 -41.54
CA ILE A 38 -27.37 60.14 -42.09
C ILE A 38 -26.43 59.85 -40.91
N PRO A 39 -26.43 58.62 -40.38
CA PRO A 39 -25.38 58.18 -39.47
C PRO A 39 -24.03 58.12 -40.19
N LEU A 40 -22.99 58.61 -39.52
CA LEU A 40 -21.58 58.63 -39.91
C LEU A 40 -20.71 58.42 -38.66
N ARG A 41 -19.41 58.13 -38.83
CA ARG A 41 -18.38 58.35 -37.80
C ARG A 41 -17.49 59.54 -38.20
N ALA A 42 -16.76 60.11 -37.26
CA ALA A 42 -15.79 61.16 -37.59
C ALA A 42 -14.66 60.57 -38.46
N GLY A 43 -14.53 61.07 -39.70
CA GLY A 43 -13.68 60.52 -40.76
C GLY A 43 -14.47 59.90 -41.93
N ASP A 44 -15.72 59.46 -41.72
CA ASP A 44 -16.52 58.78 -42.74
C ASP A 44 -17.15 59.76 -43.75
N VAL A 45 -17.51 59.23 -44.93
CA VAL A 45 -18.24 59.95 -45.97
C VAL A 45 -19.46 59.15 -46.46
N ARG A 46 -20.53 59.84 -46.87
CA ARG A 46 -21.71 59.22 -47.49
C ARG A 46 -22.37 60.15 -48.51
N THR A 47 -22.72 59.61 -49.67
CA THR A 47 -23.46 60.32 -50.72
C THR A 47 -24.95 60.38 -50.42
N VAL A 48 -25.56 61.52 -50.71
CA VAL A 48 -26.99 61.86 -50.57
C VAL A 48 -27.44 62.49 -51.89
N HIS A 49 -28.67 62.22 -52.32
CA HIS A 49 -29.21 62.77 -53.57
C HIS A 49 -30.24 63.85 -53.31
N VAL A 50 -30.04 65.00 -53.96
CA VAL A 50 -30.91 66.18 -53.87
C VAL A 50 -31.60 66.41 -55.21
N LYS A 51 -32.92 66.63 -55.21
CA LYS A 51 -33.70 66.95 -56.40
C LYS A 51 -34.79 67.99 -56.13
N ILE A 52 -35.30 68.61 -57.19
CA ILE A 52 -36.52 69.43 -57.16
C ILE A 52 -37.70 68.57 -57.60
N VAL A 53 -38.81 68.70 -56.87
CA VAL A 53 -40.12 68.16 -57.22
C VAL A 53 -41.04 69.35 -57.49
N ASP A 54 -41.41 69.52 -58.76
CA ASP A 54 -42.28 70.58 -59.29
C ASP A 54 -43.10 69.97 -60.43
N THR A 55 -44.28 70.53 -60.71
CA THR A 55 -45.15 70.14 -61.82
C THR A 55 -45.17 71.16 -62.95
N GLN A 56 -44.61 72.37 -62.78
CA GLN A 56 -44.75 73.49 -63.74
C GLN A 56 -43.50 74.42 -63.87
N ALA A 57 -42.27 73.92 -63.69
CA ALA A 57 -41.06 74.73 -63.93
C ALA A 57 -39.91 73.98 -64.66
N SER A 58 -39.51 74.51 -65.83
CA SER A 58 -38.41 73.99 -66.65
C SER A 58 -37.11 74.80 -66.55
N THR A 59 -37.03 75.79 -65.66
CA THR A 59 -35.84 76.61 -65.42
C THR A 59 -34.92 75.98 -64.37
N LYS A 60 -33.60 76.05 -64.59
CA LYS A 60 -32.61 75.51 -63.66
C LYS A 60 -32.36 76.47 -62.50
N GLN A 61 -32.53 75.96 -61.28
CA GLN A 61 -32.43 76.68 -60.02
C GLN A 61 -31.19 76.25 -59.23
N LYS A 62 -30.52 77.21 -58.59
CA LYS A 62 -29.36 76.94 -57.74
C LYS A 62 -29.81 76.59 -56.33
N ILE A 63 -29.76 75.31 -55.99
CA ILE A 63 -29.91 74.80 -54.63
C ILE A 63 -28.60 75.07 -53.88
N SER A 64 -28.66 75.79 -52.77
CA SER A 64 -27.53 75.97 -51.85
C SER A 64 -27.65 74.98 -50.69
N LEU A 65 -26.53 74.43 -50.23
CA LEU A 65 -26.46 73.40 -49.20
C LEU A 65 -25.59 73.89 -48.04
N SER A 66 -26.21 74.02 -46.87
CA SER A 66 -25.57 74.46 -45.63
C SER A 66 -25.62 73.36 -44.57
N VAL A 67 -24.68 73.41 -43.60
CA VAL A 67 -24.64 72.49 -42.45
C VAL A 67 -24.67 73.33 -41.17
N SER A 68 -25.57 73.00 -40.26
CA SER A 68 -25.81 73.79 -39.03
C SER A 68 -24.60 73.87 -38.10
N ASP A 69 -23.74 72.85 -38.12
CA ASP A 69 -22.43 72.86 -37.46
C ASP A 69 -21.35 72.39 -38.46
N PRO A 70 -20.58 73.32 -39.06
CA PRO A 70 -19.52 73.00 -40.01
C PRO A 70 -18.26 72.39 -39.35
N THR A 71 -18.24 72.24 -38.02
CA THR A 71 -17.19 71.55 -37.25
C THR A 71 -17.51 70.09 -36.99
N VAL A 72 -18.81 69.74 -36.91
CA VAL A 72 -19.32 68.35 -36.83
C VAL A 72 -19.34 67.67 -38.19
N ALA A 73 -19.83 68.34 -39.25
CA ALA A 73 -19.88 67.77 -40.60
C ALA A 73 -19.67 68.85 -41.69
N HIS A 74 -19.46 68.44 -42.94
CA HIS A 74 -19.62 69.33 -44.11
C HIS A 74 -20.10 68.58 -45.36
N VAL A 75 -20.45 69.33 -46.40
CA VAL A 75 -20.98 68.80 -47.66
C VAL A 75 -20.23 69.34 -48.88
N ALA A 76 -20.06 68.51 -49.91
CA ALA A 76 -19.52 68.90 -51.19
C ALA A 76 -20.25 68.19 -52.36
N PRO A 77 -20.64 68.90 -53.44
CA PRO A 77 -20.58 70.35 -53.59
C PRO A 77 -21.57 71.06 -52.65
N SER A 78 -21.23 72.28 -52.20
CA SER A 78 -22.10 73.12 -51.36
C SER A 78 -23.21 73.85 -52.13
N SER A 79 -23.33 73.61 -53.44
CA SER A 79 -24.50 73.98 -54.23
C SER A 79 -24.64 73.13 -55.48
N CYS A 80 -25.87 72.82 -55.86
CA CYS A 80 -26.24 72.13 -57.09
C CYS A 80 -27.13 73.03 -57.96
N THR A 81 -27.16 72.81 -59.28
CA THR A 81 -28.04 73.57 -60.19
C THR A 81 -28.92 72.60 -60.97
N LEU A 82 -30.22 72.56 -60.66
CA LEU A 82 -31.20 71.57 -61.15
C LEU A 82 -32.51 72.23 -61.59
N SER A 83 -33.20 71.66 -62.58
CA SER A 83 -34.62 71.92 -62.89
C SER A 83 -35.49 70.71 -62.50
N ALA A 84 -36.81 70.85 -62.58
CA ALA A 84 -37.71 69.72 -62.41
C ALA A 84 -37.46 68.67 -63.49
N GLY A 85 -37.25 67.41 -63.08
CA GLY A 85 -36.93 66.29 -63.99
C GLY A 85 -35.44 66.14 -64.36
N ASP A 86 -34.53 67.01 -63.91
CA ASP A 86 -33.09 66.72 -63.95
C ASP A 86 -32.77 65.48 -63.09
N ALA A 87 -31.68 64.78 -63.43
CA ALA A 87 -31.12 63.74 -62.56
C ALA A 87 -30.72 64.33 -61.19
N PRO A 88 -30.96 63.62 -60.06
CA PRO A 88 -30.62 64.13 -58.74
C PRO A 88 -29.13 64.45 -58.59
N CYS A 89 -28.81 65.57 -57.94
CA CYS A 89 -27.45 65.94 -57.62
C CYS A 89 -26.92 65.06 -56.49
N SER A 90 -25.85 64.30 -56.75
CA SER A 90 -25.10 63.59 -55.71
C SER A 90 -24.26 64.57 -54.88
N VAL A 91 -24.50 64.60 -53.57
CA VAL A 91 -23.82 65.44 -52.59
C VAL A 91 -23.14 64.53 -51.58
N THR A 92 -21.82 64.65 -51.44
CA THR A 92 -21.06 63.89 -50.44
C THR A 92 -21.07 64.63 -49.11
N VAL A 93 -21.55 63.95 -48.07
CA VAL A 93 -21.52 64.40 -46.67
C VAL A 93 -20.31 63.77 -45.98
N PHE A 94 -19.56 64.56 -45.23
CA PHE A 94 -18.34 64.14 -44.52
C PHE A 94 -18.50 64.39 -43.01
N GLY A 95 -18.30 63.37 -42.19
CA GLY A 95 -18.24 63.50 -40.73
C GLY A 95 -16.87 64.01 -40.28
N LYS A 96 -16.82 65.10 -39.52
CA LYS A 96 -15.57 65.71 -39.03
C LYS A 96 -15.31 65.46 -37.55
N LYS A 97 -16.33 65.62 -36.70
CA LYS A 97 -16.23 65.48 -35.24
C LYS A 97 -17.51 64.86 -34.66
N PRO A 98 -17.43 64.13 -33.53
CA PRO A 98 -18.60 63.54 -32.91
C PRO A 98 -19.60 64.60 -32.47
N GLY A 99 -20.88 64.38 -32.78
CA GLY A 99 -21.95 65.37 -32.57
C GLY A 99 -23.11 65.16 -33.55
N ASN A 100 -24.12 66.00 -33.46
CA ASN A 100 -25.26 66.00 -34.39
C ASN A 100 -25.34 67.33 -35.13
N ALA A 101 -25.64 67.28 -36.42
CA ALA A 101 -25.86 68.45 -37.27
C ALA A 101 -27.10 68.25 -38.16
N LEU A 102 -27.58 69.33 -38.77
CA LEU A 102 -28.58 69.32 -39.83
C LEU A 102 -27.94 69.79 -41.12
N ILE A 103 -28.23 69.13 -42.24
CA ILE A 103 -28.00 69.68 -43.57
C ILE A 103 -29.32 70.33 -44.02
N LEU A 104 -29.23 71.55 -44.54
CA LEU A 104 -30.35 72.31 -45.09
C LEU A 104 -30.08 72.57 -46.58
N ALA A 105 -31.06 72.29 -47.44
CA ALA A 105 -31.03 72.62 -48.87
C ALA A 105 -32.10 73.66 -49.19
N GLU A 106 -31.68 74.75 -49.85
CA GLU A 106 -32.48 75.95 -50.04
C GLU A 106 -32.40 76.46 -51.48
N ALA A 107 -33.52 76.90 -52.06
CA ALA A 107 -33.58 77.57 -53.36
C ALA A 107 -34.73 78.58 -53.38
N PRO A 108 -34.57 79.79 -53.99
CA PRO A 108 -35.62 80.80 -54.01
C PRO A 108 -36.93 80.29 -54.62
N GLY A 109 -38.05 80.52 -53.92
CA GLY A 109 -39.38 80.08 -54.34
C GLY A 109 -39.75 78.63 -53.98
N HIS A 110 -38.78 77.79 -53.59
CA HIS A 110 -39.01 76.40 -53.22
C HIS A 110 -39.18 76.21 -51.70
N THR A 111 -39.80 75.10 -51.30
CA THR A 111 -39.79 74.65 -49.90
C THR A 111 -38.49 73.91 -49.58
N ASN A 112 -37.76 74.39 -48.57
CA ASN A 112 -36.47 73.86 -48.14
C ASN A 112 -36.53 72.39 -47.67
N ALA A 113 -35.49 71.62 -47.96
CA ALA A 113 -35.30 70.27 -47.43
C ALA A 113 -34.31 70.25 -46.27
N ARG A 114 -34.56 69.41 -45.26
CA ARG A 114 -33.64 69.20 -44.13
C ARG A 114 -33.47 67.72 -43.83
N THR A 115 -32.25 67.32 -43.49
CA THR A 115 -31.91 65.96 -43.06
C THR A 115 -30.95 66.01 -41.86
N SER A 116 -31.03 65.00 -41.01
CA SER A 116 -30.18 64.90 -39.81
C SER A 116 -28.88 64.15 -40.11
N VAL A 117 -27.77 64.63 -39.57
CA VAL A 117 -26.47 63.95 -39.58
C VAL A 117 -26.09 63.66 -38.14
N SER A 118 -25.84 62.39 -37.83
CA SER A 118 -25.29 61.98 -36.53
C SER A 118 -23.90 61.41 -36.73
N VAL A 119 -22.90 62.07 -36.16
CA VAL A 119 -21.49 61.69 -36.26
C VAL A 119 -21.08 61.05 -34.94
N ALA A 120 -20.78 59.76 -34.96
CA ALA A 120 -20.32 59.01 -33.81
C ALA A 120 -18.81 59.22 -33.54
N GLY A 121 -18.38 58.83 -32.32
CA GLY A 121 -16.97 58.81 -31.92
C GLY A 121 -16.09 57.99 -32.86
N THR A 122 -14.88 58.49 -33.12
CA THR A 122 -13.78 57.63 -33.58
C THR A 122 -13.51 56.57 -32.52
N VAL A 123 -13.76 55.30 -32.85
CA VAL A 123 -13.16 54.19 -32.12
C VAL A 123 -11.77 54.01 -32.71
N SER A 124 -10.74 54.44 -31.98
CA SER A 124 -9.35 54.34 -32.39
C SER A 124 -8.54 53.63 -31.32
N GLU A 125 -8.25 52.35 -31.53
CA GLU A 125 -7.13 51.64 -30.89
C GLU A 125 -6.95 50.26 -31.53
N TYR A 126 -5.83 50.06 -32.24
CA TYR A 126 -5.34 48.77 -32.72
C TYR A 126 -3.85 48.68 -32.39
N GLY A 127 -3.32 47.48 -32.22
CA GLY A 127 -1.93 47.29 -31.80
C GLY A 127 -1.42 45.87 -32.01
N THR A 128 -0.49 45.47 -31.15
CA THR A 128 0.19 44.18 -31.25
C THR A 128 -0.70 43.02 -30.85
N ILE A 129 -0.52 41.87 -31.49
CA ILE A 129 -0.99 40.60 -30.94
C ILE A 129 -0.22 40.27 -29.65
N THR A 130 -0.89 39.61 -28.70
CA THR A 130 -0.28 39.00 -27.51
C THR A 130 -0.90 37.63 -27.28
N VAL A 131 -0.33 36.83 -26.37
CA VAL A 131 -0.81 35.48 -26.03
C VAL A 131 -1.02 35.31 -24.54
N SER A 132 -1.91 34.41 -24.14
CA SER A 132 -2.15 34.07 -22.74
C SER A 132 -0.94 33.43 -22.02
N SER A 133 0.01 32.84 -22.76
CA SER A 133 1.36 32.55 -22.27
C SER A 133 2.35 32.37 -23.44
N THR A 134 3.56 32.91 -23.29
CA THR A 134 4.71 32.65 -24.18
C THR A 134 5.56 31.45 -23.74
N ILE A 135 5.28 30.85 -22.57
CA ILE A 135 5.98 29.68 -22.06
C ILE A 135 4.99 28.52 -21.86
N ARG A 136 5.35 27.34 -22.35
CA ARG A 136 4.61 26.09 -22.20
C ARG A 136 5.52 25.03 -21.61
N ASN A 137 5.03 24.30 -20.61
CA ASN A 137 5.76 23.18 -20.04
C ASN A 137 5.27 21.86 -20.67
N PHE A 138 6.21 20.97 -20.96
CA PHE A 138 5.97 19.57 -21.35
C PHE A 138 6.81 18.63 -20.47
N TYR A 139 6.67 17.33 -20.66
CA TYR A 139 7.26 16.29 -19.81
C TYR A 139 8.15 15.39 -20.67
N SER A 140 9.14 14.70 -20.10
CA SER A 140 9.91 13.68 -20.83
C SER A 140 9.26 12.31 -20.68
N GLY A 141 8.92 11.64 -21.79
CA GLY A 141 8.52 10.22 -21.80
C GLY A 141 7.04 9.89 -22.07
N ALA A 142 6.15 10.88 -22.22
CA ALA A 142 4.76 10.58 -22.59
C ALA A 142 4.68 9.90 -23.97
N GLN A 143 3.75 8.96 -24.14
CA GLN A 143 3.67 8.09 -25.33
C GLN A 143 2.63 8.54 -26.38
N VAL A 144 1.78 9.52 -26.06
CA VAL A 144 0.56 9.80 -26.85
C VAL A 144 0.54 11.22 -27.43
N ALA A 145 0.48 12.24 -26.56
CA ALA A 145 0.06 13.57 -26.98
C ALA A 145 0.36 14.65 -25.91
N TYR A 146 0.70 15.86 -26.35
CA TYR A 146 0.59 17.07 -25.52
C TYR A 146 -0.49 18.00 -26.09
N PRO A 147 -1.72 18.02 -25.53
CA PRO A 147 -2.75 18.95 -25.94
C PRO A 147 -2.41 20.39 -25.52
N PHE A 148 -2.78 21.36 -26.34
CA PHE A 148 -2.60 22.78 -26.03
C PHE A 148 -3.78 23.64 -26.49
N SER A 149 -3.89 24.77 -25.81
CA SER A 149 -4.80 25.87 -26.07
C SER A 149 -4.05 27.16 -25.74
N ILE A 150 -4.00 28.10 -26.68
CA ILE A 150 -3.33 29.40 -26.56
C ILE A 150 -4.31 30.45 -27.05
N THR A 151 -4.72 31.36 -26.18
CA THR A 151 -5.56 32.49 -26.57
C THR A 151 -4.66 33.61 -27.08
N VAL A 152 -4.87 34.00 -28.34
CA VAL A 152 -4.24 35.16 -28.97
C VAL A 152 -5.19 36.34 -28.82
N ASN A 153 -4.70 37.46 -28.30
CA ASN A 153 -5.47 38.68 -28.09
C ASN A 153 -4.88 39.81 -28.94
N LEU A 154 -5.74 40.57 -29.62
CA LEU A 154 -5.38 41.84 -30.24
C LEU A 154 -5.42 42.94 -29.18
N VAL A 155 -4.25 43.50 -28.84
CA VAL A 155 -4.14 44.51 -27.77
C VAL A 155 -4.07 45.92 -28.38
N PRO A 156 -4.81 46.91 -27.83
CA PRO A 156 -4.63 48.32 -28.14
C PRO A 156 -3.17 48.79 -28.05
N ALA A 157 -2.71 49.56 -29.04
CA ALA A 157 -1.45 50.30 -28.95
C ALA A 157 -1.71 51.81 -29.03
N THR A 158 -1.22 52.53 -28.04
CA THR A 158 -1.39 53.98 -27.90
C THR A 158 -0.27 54.73 -28.62
N GLY A 159 -0.39 54.93 -29.94
CA GLY A 159 0.61 55.65 -30.74
C GLY A 159 0.16 55.99 -32.16
N THR A 160 0.94 56.85 -32.84
CA THR A 160 0.72 57.18 -34.26
C THR A 160 1.16 56.06 -35.21
N ASP A 161 2.15 55.29 -34.78
CA ASP A 161 2.89 54.34 -35.63
C ASP A 161 2.31 52.90 -35.54
N SER A 162 1.17 52.76 -34.84
CA SER A 162 0.51 51.49 -34.56
C SER A 162 -0.11 50.86 -35.81
N LYS A 163 0.16 49.56 -36.00
CA LYS A 163 -0.27 48.76 -37.15
C LYS A 163 -1.80 48.61 -37.15
N ARG A 164 -2.46 49.07 -38.22
CA ARG A 164 -3.92 49.15 -38.32
C ARG A 164 -4.51 47.96 -39.08
N ILE A 165 -5.51 47.31 -38.49
CA ILE A 165 -6.30 46.24 -39.10
C ILE A 165 -7.67 46.83 -39.49
N PRO A 166 -8.14 46.71 -40.75
CA PRO A 166 -9.49 47.13 -41.13
C PRO A 166 -10.58 46.31 -40.43
N ASN A 167 -11.75 46.90 -40.16
CA ASN A 167 -12.92 46.14 -39.69
C ASN A 167 -13.32 45.03 -40.67
N ASP A 168 -13.15 45.28 -41.96
CA ASP A 168 -13.71 44.49 -43.05
C ASP A 168 -12.76 43.38 -43.56
N ASN A 169 -11.58 43.23 -42.93
CA ASN A 169 -10.59 42.23 -43.33
C ASN A 169 -9.94 41.56 -42.08
N PRO A 170 -10.21 40.28 -41.79
CA PRO A 170 -9.72 39.61 -40.58
C PRO A 170 -8.19 39.42 -40.61
N LEU A 171 -7.56 39.52 -39.45
CA LEU A 171 -6.17 39.10 -39.27
C LEU A 171 -6.13 37.61 -38.94
N THR A 172 -5.62 36.78 -39.86
CA THR A 172 -5.42 35.35 -39.62
C THR A 172 -4.10 35.16 -38.85
N VAL A 173 -4.17 34.67 -37.61
CA VAL A 173 -2.99 34.21 -36.86
C VAL A 173 -2.84 32.70 -36.98
N MET A 174 -1.64 32.24 -37.32
CA MET A 174 -1.33 30.82 -37.55
C MET A 174 -0.16 30.40 -36.66
N MET A 175 -0.24 29.19 -36.09
CA MET A 175 0.87 28.61 -35.34
C MET A 175 1.75 27.77 -36.26
N ASN A 176 3.00 28.22 -36.44
CA ASN A 176 3.97 27.50 -37.26
C ASN A 176 4.44 26.24 -36.54
N GLN A 177 4.51 25.16 -37.30
CA GLN A 177 5.00 23.86 -36.83
C GLN A 177 6.51 23.95 -36.51
N PRO A 178 6.99 23.45 -35.34
CA PRO A 178 8.41 23.39 -35.04
C PRO A 178 9.16 22.47 -36.04
N ALA A 179 10.42 22.78 -36.31
CA ALA A 179 11.27 21.92 -37.13
C ALA A 179 11.43 20.53 -36.46
N GLY A 180 11.00 19.49 -37.16
CA GLY A 180 11.10 18.09 -36.69
C GLY A 180 10.03 17.63 -35.68
N ILE A 181 9.01 18.45 -35.39
CA ILE A 181 7.90 18.08 -34.48
C ILE A 181 6.57 18.34 -35.17
N SER A 182 5.71 17.33 -35.31
CA SER A 182 4.38 17.48 -35.91
C SER A 182 3.27 17.75 -34.91
N PHE A 183 2.34 18.62 -35.28
CA PHE A 183 1.03 18.67 -34.66
C PHE A 183 0.17 17.48 -35.17
N ALA A 184 -0.44 16.73 -34.27
CA ALA A 184 -1.36 15.66 -34.61
C ALA A 184 -2.68 16.22 -35.18
N GLN A 185 -3.40 15.41 -35.97
CA GLN A 185 -4.66 15.84 -36.58
C GLN A 185 -5.75 16.06 -35.53
N GLY A 186 -6.38 17.25 -35.57
CA GLY A 186 -7.42 17.67 -34.62
C GLY A 186 -6.98 18.89 -33.80
N GLY A 187 -7.45 20.07 -34.19
CA GLY A 187 -7.14 21.34 -33.53
C GLY A 187 -7.40 22.55 -34.42
N ILE A 188 -7.60 23.72 -33.81
CA ILE A 188 -7.70 25.02 -34.49
C ILE A 188 -6.28 25.61 -34.57
N GLN A 189 -5.50 25.21 -35.57
CA GLN A 189 -4.09 25.66 -35.73
C GLN A 189 -3.93 27.08 -36.32
N GLN A 190 -5.03 27.67 -36.78
CA GLN A 190 -5.14 29.05 -37.24
C GLN A 190 -6.47 29.63 -36.73
N CYS A 191 -6.49 30.90 -36.33
CA CYS A 191 -7.72 31.59 -35.96
C CYS A 191 -7.73 33.04 -36.41
N ASN A 192 -8.93 33.61 -36.57
CA ASN A 192 -9.12 34.95 -37.13
C ASN A 192 -9.44 35.95 -36.02
N LEU A 193 -8.64 37.00 -35.93
CA LEU A 193 -8.89 38.17 -35.10
C LEU A 193 -9.60 39.24 -35.92
N THR A 194 -10.63 39.85 -35.34
CA THR A 194 -11.25 41.07 -35.90
C THR A 194 -11.41 42.12 -34.80
N THR A 195 -11.76 43.33 -35.21
CA THR A 195 -12.01 44.45 -34.30
C THR A 195 -13.28 44.25 -33.45
N ALA A 196 -14.20 43.41 -33.93
CA ALA A 196 -15.38 42.94 -33.19
C ALA A 196 -15.11 41.69 -32.33
N ASN A 197 -14.17 40.83 -32.76
CA ASN A 197 -13.73 39.62 -32.06
C ASN A 197 -12.21 39.69 -31.78
N PRO A 198 -11.77 40.50 -30.78
CA PRO A 198 -10.34 40.79 -30.55
C PRO A 198 -9.58 39.65 -29.82
N SER A 199 -10.19 38.48 -29.66
CA SER A 199 -9.60 37.30 -29.03
C SER A 199 -9.98 36.05 -29.82
N CYS A 200 -9.01 35.21 -30.13
CA CYS A 200 -9.25 33.87 -30.70
C CYS A 200 -8.30 32.84 -30.09
N THR A 201 -8.71 31.57 -30.07
CA THR A 201 -7.94 30.50 -29.43
C THR A 201 -7.38 29.55 -30.49
N ILE A 202 -6.06 29.43 -30.53
CA ILE A 202 -5.35 28.38 -31.26
C ILE A 202 -5.31 27.13 -30.36
N SER A 203 -5.62 25.96 -30.90
CA SER A 203 -5.60 24.71 -30.16
C SER A 203 -5.14 23.53 -31.01
N GLY A 204 -4.67 22.48 -30.36
CA GLY A 204 -4.27 21.25 -31.02
C GLY A 204 -3.41 20.38 -30.12
N THR A 205 -2.62 19.50 -30.73
CA THR A 205 -1.88 18.45 -30.03
C THR A 205 -0.51 18.28 -30.65
N ILE A 206 0.55 18.20 -29.83
CA ILE A 206 1.90 17.83 -30.27
C ILE A 206 2.10 16.31 -30.12
N ASP A 207 2.68 15.66 -31.13
CA ASP A 207 3.13 14.26 -31.04
C ASP A 207 4.25 14.13 -30.01
N ALA A 208 4.01 13.32 -28.97
CA ALA A 208 4.96 13.14 -27.88
C ALA A 208 6.18 12.29 -28.26
N ALA A 209 6.09 11.41 -29.27
CA ALA A 209 7.19 10.57 -29.73
C ALA A 209 8.32 11.39 -30.39
N GLN A 210 8.00 12.57 -30.91
CA GLN A 210 8.96 13.48 -31.55
C GLN A 210 9.65 14.43 -30.55
N VAL A 211 9.19 14.47 -29.29
CA VAL A 211 9.76 15.30 -28.22
C VAL A 211 10.73 14.44 -27.38
N SER A 212 11.83 14.03 -28.02
CA SER A 212 12.73 12.96 -27.54
C SER A 212 13.75 13.37 -26.47
N SER A 213 13.80 14.63 -26.05
CA SER A 213 14.77 15.11 -25.06
C SER A 213 14.18 16.17 -24.11
N LYS A 214 14.83 16.39 -22.96
CA LYS A 214 14.48 17.48 -22.03
C LYS A 214 14.85 18.88 -22.55
N ALA A 215 15.42 19.00 -23.76
CA ALA A 215 15.79 20.28 -24.35
C ALA A 215 14.55 21.11 -24.71
N ALA A 216 14.62 22.42 -24.47
CA ALA A 216 13.57 23.34 -24.87
C ALA A 216 13.51 23.49 -26.40
N PHE A 217 12.30 23.61 -26.96
CA PHE A 217 12.07 23.92 -28.37
C PHE A 217 11.15 25.13 -28.52
N SER A 218 10.98 25.63 -29.73
CA SER A 218 10.14 26.81 -30.00
C SER A 218 9.24 26.63 -31.22
N SER A 219 8.10 27.31 -31.18
CA SER A 219 7.16 27.50 -32.29
C SER A 219 6.80 28.98 -32.35
N THR A 220 6.71 29.58 -33.53
CA THR A 220 6.19 30.95 -33.68
C THR A 220 4.69 30.95 -33.97
N ILE A 221 3.97 31.92 -33.41
CA ILE A 221 2.63 32.29 -33.86
C ILE A 221 2.80 33.54 -34.74
N SER A 222 2.52 33.38 -36.03
CA SER A 222 2.67 34.43 -37.04
C SER A 222 1.33 35.07 -37.37
N PRO A 223 1.22 36.41 -37.33
CA PRO A 223 0.12 37.14 -37.98
C PRO A 223 0.31 37.12 -39.50
N THR A 224 -0.74 36.80 -40.25
CA THR A 224 -0.73 36.74 -41.72
C THR A 224 -1.79 37.66 -42.33
N GLY A 225 -1.37 38.52 -43.26
CA GLY A 225 -2.18 39.58 -43.86
C GLY A 225 -1.36 40.83 -44.17
N THR A 226 -2.03 41.98 -44.29
CA THR A 226 -1.42 43.31 -44.48
C THR A 226 -2.02 44.32 -43.49
N TRP A 227 -1.24 45.32 -43.09
CA TRP A 227 -1.71 46.42 -42.24
C TRP A 227 -1.76 47.75 -42.98
N VAL A 228 -2.70 48.62 -42.60
CA VAL A 228 -2.91 49.93 -43.24
C VAL A 228 -2.10 51.01 -42.52
N ALA A 229 -0.79 51.03 -42.81
CA ALA A 229 0.12 52.13 -42.47
C ALA A 229 0.62 52.77 -43.76
N GLY A 230 -0.26 53.50 -44.44
CA GLY A 230 -0.01 54.18 -45.72
C GLY A 230 0.10 53.28 -46.96
N ASN A 231 0.86 52.17 -46.87
CA ASN A 231 1.37 51.43 -48.04
C ASN A 231 1.00 49.94 -48.10
N ASN A 232 0.00 49.46 -47.34
CA ASN A 232 -0.40 48.03 -47.28
C ASN A 232 0.78 47.06 -47.01
N ALA A 233 1.66 47.39 -46.08
CA ALA A 233 2.81 46.54 -45.77
C ALA A 233 2.36 45.18 -45.17
N PRO A 234 3.02 44.07 -45.55
CA PRO A 234 2.75 42.75 -45.00
C PRO A 234 3.30 42.61 -43.58
N PHE A 235 2.73 41.69 -42.80
CA PHE A 235 3.38 41.23 -41.57
C PHE A 235 4.68 40.48 -41.90
N GLY A 236 5.67 40.59 -40.99
CA GLY A 236 6.99 39.97 -41.15
C GLY A 236 7.54 39.50 -39.80
N ALA A 237 8.68 38.82 -39.81
CA ALA A 237 9.18 38.05 -38.66
C ALA A 237 9.35 38.85 -37.34
N GLN A 238 9.49 40.18 -37.39
CA GLN A 238 9.47 41.03 -36.18
C GLN A 238 8.11 41.07 -35.45
N ASP A 239 7.04 40.56 -36.06
CA ASP A 239 5.68 40.47 -35.50
C ASP A 239 5.32 39.05 -35.00
N ASP A 240 6.24 38.08 -35.13
CA ASP A 240 6.05 36.71 -34.66
C ASP A 240 6.15 36.60 -33.13
N ILE A 241 5.18 35.93 -32.51
CA ILE A 241 5.27 35.57 -31.08
C ILE A 241 5.96 34.21 -30.94
N THR A 242 7.18 34.21 -30.40
CA THR A 242 7.87 32.96 -30.04
C THR A 242 7.25 32.33 -28.79
N ILE A 243 6.67 31.14 -28.95
CA ILE A 243 6.26 30.27 -27.84
C ILE A 243 7.41 29.34 -27.50
N THR A 244 7.90 29.42 -26.26
CA THR A 244 8.97 28.56 -25.74
C THR A 244 8.36 27.35 -25.03
N TRP A 245 8.65 26.17 -25.55
CA TRP A 245 8.31 24.89 -24.94
C TRP A 245 9.50 24.44 -24.09
N LYS A 246 9.29 24.25 -22.79
CA LYS A 246 10.33 23.77 -21.85
C LYS A 246 9.93 22.41 -21.29
N GLY A 247 10.87 21.47 -21.24
CA GLY A 247 10.68 20.28 -20.41
C GLY A 247 10.66 20.69 -18.94
N ASN A 248 9.70 20.21 -18.15
CA ASN A 248 9.70 20.41 -16.70
C ASN A 248 10.77 19.49 -16.08
N PRO A 249 11.86 20.01 -15.49
CA PRO A 249 12.91 19.17 -14.93
C PRO A 249 12.50 18.50 -13.61
N ASN A 250 11.49 19.03 -12.92
CA ASN A 250 11.15 18.68 -11.53
C ASN A 250 10.05 17.61 -11.42
N GLN A 251 9.38 17.25 -12.53
CA GLN A 251 8.29 16.27 -12.54
C GLN A 251 8.64 15.05 -13.39
N SER A 252 8.61 13.88 -12.75
CA SER A 252 8.99 12.57 -13.29
C SER A 252 7.85 11.58 -13.06
N ALA A 253 7.52 10.76 -14.05
CA ALA A 253 6.64 9.60 -13.85
C ALA A 253 7.31 8.47 -13.06
N GLY A 254 8.64 8.56 -12.85
CA GLY A 254 9.43 7.58 -12.12
C GLY A 254 9.75 6.33 -12.93
N THR A 255 10.09 5.28 -12.20
CA THR A 255 10.44 3.96 -12.71
C THR A 255 9.61 2.90 -11.99
N ILE A 256 9.05 1.96 -12.73
CA ILE A 256 8.43 0.74 -12.18
C ILE A 256 9.46 -0.37 -12.25
N GLU A 257 9.87 -0.84 -11.08
CA GLU A 257 10.75 -1.99 -10.93
C GLU A 257 9.92 -3.24 -10.59
N VAL A 258 10.36 -4.38 -11.12
CA VAL A 258 9.75 -5.69 -10.93
C VAL A 258 10.89 -6.66 -10.66
N ALA A 259 10.93 -7.22 -9.44
CA ALA A 259 12.08 -7.99 -8.94
C ALA A 259 11.68 -9.02 -7.87
N SER A 260 12.50 -10.07 -7.71
CA SER A 260 12.45 -10.96 -6.54
C SER A 260 13.50 -10.54 -5.50
N GLN A 261 13.63 -11.29 -4.40
CA GLN A 261 14.33 -10.83 -3.19
C GLN A 261 15.85 -10.65 -3.32
N ASN A 262 16.49 -11.34 -4.27
CA ASN A 262 17.91 -11.21 -4.55
C ASN A 262 18.16 -10.57 -5.93
N SER A 263 19.26 -9.83 -6.03
CA SER A 263 19.69 -9.12 -7.25
C SER A 263 19.99 -10.04 -8.44
N SER A 264 20.23 -11.32 -8.20
CA SER A 264 20.46 -12.33 -9.23
C SER A 264 19.19 -12.90 -9.87
N GLY A 265 18.00 -12.59 -9.33
CA GLY A 265 16.73 -13.18 -9.78
C GLY A 265 16.61 -14.69 -9.52
N GLN A 266 17.41 -15.25 -8.62
CA GLN A 266 17.46 -16.69 -8.31
C GLN A 266 16.26 -17.10 -7.45
N ILE A 267 15.57 -18.17 -7.84
CA ILE A 267 14.44 -18.76 -7.10
C ILE A 267 14.64 -20.27 -7.07
N PHE A 268 14.39 -20.92 -5.93
CA PHE A 268 14.72 -22.33 -5.70
C PHE A 268 13.50 -23.23 -5.82
N LEU A 269 13.61 -24.34 -6.56
CA LEU A 269 12.55 -25.33 -6.74
C LEU A 269 12.11 -25.89 -5.38
N GLY A 270 10.79 -26.06 -5.19
CA GLY A 270 10.22 -26.49 -3.91
C GLY A 270 10.06 -25.37 -2.87
N MET A 271 10.73 -24.22 -3.03
CA MET A 271 10.55 -23.03 -2.18
C MET A 271 9.62 -22.02 -2.85
N LYS A 272 8.71 -21.42 -2.08
CA LYS A 272 7.98 -20.22 -2.52
C LYS A 272 8.86 -18.97 -2.41
N ALA A 273 8.60 -17.96 -3.24
CA ALA A 273 9.38 -16.72 -3.32
C ALA A 273 8.50 -15.48 -3.52
N PRO A 274 8.97 -14.26 -3.21
CA PRO A 274 8.25 -13.03 -3.53
C PRO A 274 8.52 -12.57 -4.96
N LEU A 275 7.54 -11.86 -5.53
CA LEU A 275 7.77 -10.83 -6.54
C LEU A 275 7.27 -9.50 -6.00
N PHE A 276 8.10 -8.47 -6.09
CA PHE A 276 7.74 -7.09 -5.79
C PHE A 276 7.52 -6.33 -7.09
N VAL A 277 6.47 -5.50 -7.12
CA VAL A 277 6.20 -4.52 -8.19
C VAL A 277 6.10 -3.17 -7.50
N TYR A 278 7.02 -2.25 -7.75
CA TYR A 278 7.10 -1.00 -6.98
C TYR A 278 7.53 0.21 -7.82
N LEU A 279 7.07 1.39 -7.40
CA LEU A 279 7.28 2.68 -8.07
C LEU A 279 8.34 3.50 -7.34
N THR A 280 9.42 3.86 -8.04
CA THR A 280 10.49 4.73 -7.56
C THR A 280 10.54 6.04 -8.36
N GLU A 281 11.17 7.09 -7.81
CA GLU A 281 11.49 8.34 -8.52
C GLU A 281 10.33 9.11 -9.18
N ASN A 282 9.07 8.82 -8.81
CA ASN A 282 7.89 9.53 -9.29
C ASN A 282 7.67 10.81 -8.46
N THR A 283 7.58 11.96 -9.14
CA THR A 283 7.35 13.29 -8.58
C THR A 283 6.17 14.01 -9.25
N LEU A 284 5.24 13.24 -9.85
CA LEU A 284 3.92 13.75 -10.27
C LEU A 284 3.07 14.04 -9.02
N LEU A 285 2.12 14.98 -9.12
CA LEU A 285 1.19 15.27 -8.03
C LEU A 285 0.18 14.14 -7.80
N GLU A 286 -0.34 13.55 -8.88
CA GLU A 286 -1.23 12.39 -8.86
C GLU A 286 -0.81 11.45 -10.01
N SER A 287 -0.83 10.13 -9.80
CA SER A 287 -0.67 9.15 -10.89
C SER A 287 -1.26 7.78 -10.55
N ASN A 288 -1.74 7.04 -11.58
CA ASN A 288 -2.38 5.74 -11.43
C ASN A 288 -1.99 4.79 -12.58
N TYR A 289 -1.51 3.58 -12.25
CA TYR A 289 -0.99 2.59 -13.19
C TYR A 289 -1.47 1.18 -12.85
N TRP A 290 -1.97 0.44 -13.84
CA TRP A 290 -2.05 -1.02 -13.76
C TRP A 290 -0.77 -1.63 -14.33
N VAL A 291 -0.10 -2.47 -13.54
CA VAL A 291 1.08 -3.24 -13.97
C VAL A 291 0.70 -4.71 -14.02
N THR A 292 0.45 -5.23 -15.21
CA THR A 292 0.23 -6.67 -15.40
C THR A 292 1.58 -7.36 -15.57
N VAL A 293 1.81 -8.40 -14.79
CA VAL A 293 3.01 -9.26 -14.88
C VAL A 293 2.56 -10.69 -15.18
N THR A 294 3.10 -11.29 -16.24
CA THR A 294 2.68 -12.61 -16.75
C THR A 294 3.89 -13.49 -17.02
N SER A 295 3.87 -14.72 -16.49
CA SER A 295 4.90 -15.74 -16.75
C SER A 295 4.93 -16.12 -18.23
N THR A 296 6.13 -16.16 -18.82
CA THR A 296 6.29 -16.62 -20.21
C THR A 296 6.36 -18.15 -20.33
N ASP A 297 6.54 -18.86 -19.21
CA ASP A 297 6.44 -20.32 -19.14
C ASP A 297 5.70 -20.76 -17.86
N PRO A 298 4.35 -20.84 -17.89
CA PRO A 298 3.55 -21.39 -16.81
C PRO A 298 3.83 -22.85 -16.45
N SER A 299 4.59 -23.61 -17.27
CA SER A 299 5.02 -24.96 -16.91
C SER A 299 6.26 -24.96 -15.98
N ALA A 300 6.99 -23.84 -15.93
CA ALA A 300 8.17 -23.66 -15.09
C ALA A 300 7.95 -22.72 -13.90
N LEU A 301 7.16 -21.65 -14.07
CA LEU A 301 6.90 -20.65 -13.02
C LEU A 301 5.46 -20.13 -13.09
N VAL A 302 4.77 -20.12 -11.95
CA VAL A 302 3.44 -19.51 -11.78
C VAL A 302 3.41 -18.60 -10.56
N PHE A 303 2.39 -17.73 -10.49
CA PHE A 303 2.03 -17.05 -9.27
C PHE A 303 1.18 -17.96 -8.37
N TYR A 304 1.20 -17.73 -7.05
CA TYR A 304 0.32 -18.42 -6.11
C TYR A 304 -0.43 -17.44 -5.19
N SER A 305 -1.60 -17.88 -4.71
CA SER A 305 -2.37 -17.19 -3.67
C SER A 305 -3.22 -18.19 -2.86
N TYR A 306 -3.74 -17.72 -1.73
CA TYR A 306 -4.72 -18.44 -0.90
C TYR A 306 -6.02 -17.64 -0.82
N PRO A 307 -7.20 -18.27 -0.98
CA PRO A 307 -8.49 -17.61 -0.76
C PRO A 307 -8.67 -17.13 0.69
N ASP A 308 -9.37 -16.02 0.88
CA ASP A 308 -9.78 -15.55 2.21
C ASP A 308 -10.81 -16.50 2.83
N GLY A 309 -10.46 -17.07 3.97
CA GLY A 309 -11.13 -18.18 4.65
C GLY A 309 -10.53 -19.56 4.36
N ALA A 310 -9.31 -19.67 3.81
CA ALA A 310 -8.69 -20.94 3.44
C ALA A 310 -7.16 -20.94 3.64
N ASN A 311 -6.60 -22.07 4.09
CA ASN A 311 -5.17 -22.18 4.42
C ASN A 311 -4.53 -23.58 4.29
N THR A 312 -5.20 -24.57 3.69
CA THR A 312 -4.62 -25.89 3.45
C THR A 312 -3.89 -25.93 2.10
N PRO A 313 -2.90 -26.82 1.88
CA PRO A 313 -2.21 -26.93 0.58
C PRO A 313 -3.11 -27.27 -0.61
N ALA A 314 -4.33 -27.77 -0.37
CA ALA A 314 -5.33 -28.01 -1.41
C ALA A 314 -6.04 -26.73 -1.88
N ASP A 315 -6.03 -25.67 -1.06
CA ASP A 315 -6.66 -24.38 -1.35
C ASP A 315 -5.76 -23.43 -2.17
N LEU A 316 -4.47 -23.77 -2.34
CA LEU A 316 -3.49 -22.96 -3.05
C LEU A 316 -3.89 -22.78 -4.52
N GLN A 317 -4.27 -21.55 -4.87
CA GLN A 317 -4.59 -21.17 -6.24
C GLN A 317 -3.31 -20.79 -6.99
N LYS A 318 -3.29 -21.10 -8.28
CA LYS A 318 -2.18 -20.80 -9.20
C LYS A 318 -2.68 -19.94 -10.34
N THR A 319 -1.92 -18.91 -10.72
CA THR A 319 -2.23 -18.09 -11.91
C THR A 319 -0.99 -17.80 -12.73
N ASP A 320 -1.17 -17.66 -14.03
CA ASP A 320 -0.09 -17.35 -14.98
C ASP A 320 0.26 -15.85 -14.97
N SER A 321 -0.64 -15.03 -14.41
CA SER A 321 -0.58 -13.57 -14.41
C SER A 321 -1.13 -12.98 -13.11
N VAL A 322 -0.62 -11.79 -12.77
CA VAL A 322 -1.11 -10.90 -11.69
C VAL A 322 -1.14 -9.46 -12.20
N THR A 323 -1.92 -8.58 -11.57
CA THR A 323 -1.91 -7.15 -11.88
C THR A 323 -1.87 -6.31 -10.62
N CYS A 324 -0.92 -5.37 -10.55
CA CYS A 324 -0.76 -4.39 -9.48
C CYS A 324 -1.44 -3.07 -9.84
N ALA A 325 -2.22 -2.52 -8.90
CA ALA A 325 -2.81 -1.19 -9.00
C ALA A 325 -1.93 -0.20 -8.24
N LEU A 326 -0.96 0.40 -8.92
CA LEU A 326 -0.14 1.46 -8.35
C LEU A 326 -0.92 2.78 -8.38
N SER A 327 -0.95 3.47 -7.26
CA SER A 327 -1.63 4.77 -7.09
C SER A 327 -0.78 5.66 -6.21
N LEU A 328 -0.55 6.90 -6.61
CA LEU A 328 0.30 7.85 -5.92
C LEU A 328 -0.35 9.23 -5.91
N ASP A 329 -0.46 9.81 -4.71
CA ASP A 329 -0.88 11.18 -4.47
C ASP A 329 0.20 11.87 -3.61
N ASN A 330 0.89 12.86 -4.20
CA ASN A 330 1.91 13.71 -3.59
C ASN A 330 1.36 15.10 -3.22
N SER A 331 0.04 15.31 -3.21
CA SER A 331 -0.57 16.60 -2.85
C SER A 331 -0.38 16.98 -1.37
N SER A 332 -0.23 15.98 -0.50
CA SER A 332 -0.08 16.13 0.95
C SER A 332 0.62 14.91 1.56
N SER A 333 1.15 15.07 2.77
CA SER A 333 1.72 13.98 3.59
C SER A 333 0.70 12.87 3.87
N GLU A 334 -0.56 13.27 4.03
CA GLU A 334 -1.70 12.44 4.36
C GLU A 334 -2.11 11.57 3.16
N ALA A 335 -2.30 12.17 1.98
CA ALA A 335 -2.63 11.42 0.76
C ALA A 335 -1.47 10.52 0.28
N PHE A 336 -0.22 10.91 0.57
CA PHE A 336 0.95 10.06 0.34
C PHE A 336 0.93 8.81 1.22
N ALA A 337 0.39 8.87 2.45
CA ALA A 337 0.28 7.70 3.32
C ALA A 337 -0.75 6.68 2.82
N ASP A 338 -1.85 7.14 2.22
CA ASP A 338 -2.88 6.29 1.60
C ASP A 338 -2.43 5.67 0.26
N SER A 339 -1.38 6.22 -0.36
CA SER A 339 -0.88 5.79 -1.68
C SER A 339 -0.42 4.32 -1.74
N VAL A 340 -0.63 3.67 -2.89
CA VAL A 340 -0.21 2.30 -3.21
C VAL A 340 1.01 2.34 -4.12
N THR A 341 2.20 2.46 -3.52
CA THR A 341 3.48 2.56 -4.24
C THR A 341 4.17 1.21 -4.48
N SER A 342 3.66 0.12 -3.89
CA SER A 342 4.12 -1.26 -4.12
C SER A 342 2.96 -2.27 -4.11
N CYS A 343 3.17 -3.39 -4.79
CA CYS A 343 2.45 -4.65 -4.59
C CYS A 343 3.44 -5.80 -4.38
N GLY A 344 3.04 -6.79 -3.57
CA GLY A 344 3.77 -8.03 -3.34
C GLY A 344 2.95 -9.25 -3.77
N TYR A 345 3.59 -10.18 -4.50
CA TYR A 345 2.99 -11.43 -4.98
C TYR A 345 3.82 -12.65 -4.58
N GLY A 346 3.14 -13.80 -4.49
CA GLY A 346 3.79 -15.10 -4.34
C GLY A 346 4.15 -15.71 -5.70
N LEU A 347 5.39 -16.17 -5.84
CA LEU A 347 5.89 -17.01 -6.93
C LEU A 347 6.08 -18.45 -6.47
N LEU A 348 5.72 -19.39 -7.34
CA LEU A 348 5.89 -20.83 -7.16
C LEU A 348 6.63 -21.43 -8.37
N PRO A 349 7.92 -21.79 -8.22
CA PRO A 349 8.63 -22.56 -9.24
C PRO A 349 8.07 -23.98 -9.31
N LEU A 350 7.81 -24.45 -10.54
CA LEU A 350 7.32 -25.80 -10.85
C LEU A 350 8.41 -26.66 -11.50
N LYS A 351 9.48 -26.05 -12.01
CA LYS A 351 10.61 -26.69 -12.67
C LYS A 351 11.89 -25.88 -12.46
N GLY A 352 13.03 -26.55 -12.36
CA GLY A 352 14.37 -25.94 -12.31
C GLY A 352 15.43 -26.91 -12.83
N THR A 353 16.69 -26.50 -12.73
CA THR A 353 17.89 -27.37 -12.92
C THR A 353 18.99 -26.94 -11.97
N ALA A 354 20.00 -27.78 -11.71
CA ALA A 354 21.12 -27.43 -10.83
C ALA A 354 21.90 -26.19 -11.33
N ASP A 355 22.15 -26.11 -12.64
CA ASP A 355 22.75 -24.92 -13.29
C ASP A 355 21.81 -23.71 -13.33
N GLY A 356 20.52 -23.91 -13.03
CA GLY A 356 19.40 -22.99 -13.12
C GLY A 356 18.76 -22.91 -14.52
N LEU A 357 17.43 -23.00 -14.57
CA LEU A 357 16.62 -22.78 -15.75
C LEU A 357 16.23 -21.31 -15.83
N ASP A 358 16.72 -20.58 -16.83
CA ASP A 358 16.31 -19.21 -17.07
C ASP A 358 14.86 -19.16 -17.60
N THR A 359 14.00 -18.42 -16.91
CA THR A 359 12.63 -18.09 -17.33
C THR A 359 12.44 -16.58 -17.36
N ALA A 360 11.30 -16.11 -17.87
CA ALA A 360 10.98 -14.70 -17.91
C ALA A 360 9.57 -14.38 -17.42
N LEU A 361 9.44 -13.19 -16.84
CA LEU A 361 8.17 -12.51 -16.62
C LEU A 361 8.06 -11.38 -17.64
N SER A 362 6.96 -11.37 -18.40
CA SER A 362 6.57 -10.24 -19.23
C SER A 362 5.84 -9.20 -18.38
N VAL A 363 6.14 -7.92 -18.60
CA VAL A 363 5.59 -6.78 -17.84
C VAL A 363 4.92 -5.82 -18.80
N ASN A 364 3.67 -5.44 -18.51
CA ASN A 364 2.90 -4.47 -19.27
C ASN A 364 2.30 -3.41 -18.34
N VAL A 365 2.56 -2.14 -18.63
CA VAL A 365 2.07 -0.99 -17.84
C VAL A 365 1.00 -0.24 -18.63
N THR A 366 -0.17 -0.02 -18.03
CA THR A 366 -1.23 0.85 -18.57
C THR A 366 -1.61 1.93 -17.57
N THR A 367 -1.89 3.14 -18.04
CA THR A 367 -2.33 4.26 -17.19
C THR A 367 -3.84 4.25 -16.99
N VAL A 368 -4.29 4.50 -15.75
CA VAL A 368 -5.71 4.79 -15.48
C VAL A 368 -5.92 6.30 -15.57
N PRO A 369 -6.86 6.82 -16.37
CA PRO A 369 -7.31 8.20 -16.24
C PRO A 369 -7.99 8.37 -14.86
N PRO A 370 -7.53 9.31 -14.01
CA PRO A 370 -8.27 9.76 -12.84
C PRO A 370 -9.72 10.16 -13.17
N SER A 371 -10.61 10.07 -12.18
CA SER A 371 -11.99 10.53 -12.33
C SER A 371 -12.04 12.05 -12.54
N PHE A 372 -12.89 12.49 -13.48
CA PHE A 372 -12.97 13.87 -13.98
C PHE A 372 -13.63 14.87 -12.99
N ALA A 373 -13.21 14.87 -11.72
CA ALA A 373 -13.69 15.83 -10.71
C ALA A 373 -13.05 17.22 -10.84
N ASN A 374 -11.78 17.26 -11.27
CA ASN A 374 -10.93 18.45 -11.27
C ASN A 374 -10.72 18.95 -12.71
N ASN A 375 -10.91 20.25 -12.97
CA ASN A 375 -10.81 20.88 -14.31
C ASN A 375 -9.37 21.00 -14.88
N GLN A 376 -8.46 20.06 -14.56
CA GLN A 376 -7.15 19.95 -15.19
C GLN A 376 -7.27 19.27 -16.57
N ALA A 377 -7.86 19.99 -17.52
CA ALA A 377 -8.09 19.54 -18.89
C ALA A 377 -6.78 19.43 -19.70
N GLY A 378 -6.02 18.37 -19.45
CA GLY A 378 -4.73 18.11 -20.09
C GLY A 378 -4.01 16.89 -19.48
N LEU A 379 -4.76 15.84 -19.17
CA LEU A 379 -4.30 14.73 -18.34
C LEU A 379 -3.24 13.88 -19.06
N LEU A 380 -2.00 13.94 -18.59
CA LEU A 380 -0.87 13.32 -19.25
C LEU A 380 -0.75 11.82 -18.96
N ILE A 381 -0.74 11.04 -20.04
CA ILE A 381 -0.29 9.64 -20.05
C ILE A 381 1.25 9.64 -20.01
N ALA A 382 1.78 10.04 -18.86
CA ALA A 382 3.20 9.98 -18.51
C ALA A 382 3.50 8.59 -17.93
N VAL A 383 3.96 7.68 -18.79
CA VAL A 383 4.29 6.31 -18.42
C VAL A 383 5.69 6.27 -17.78
N PRO A 384 5.87 5.65 -16.60
CA PRO A 384 7.18 5.45 -15.99
C PRO A 384 8.11 4.63 -16.88
N SER A 385 9.41 4.69 -16.61
CA SER A 385 10.37 3.75 -17.18
C SER A 385 10.14 2.34 -16.60
N TYR A 386 10.22 1.28 -17.40
CA TYR A 386 10.10 -0.10 -16.90
C TYR A 386 10.77 -1.09 -17.86
N ARG A 387 11.13 -2.27 -17.34
CA ARG A 387 11.61 -3.40 -18.16
C ARG A 387 10.41 -4.22 -18.63
N LYS A 388 10.22 -4.37 -19.95
CA LYS A 388 9.18 -5.24 -20.53
C LYS A 388 9.36 -6.73 -20.23
N THR A 389 10.57 -7.12 -19.85
CA THR A 389 10.94 -8.49 -19.51
C THR A 389 11.83 -8.49 -18.27
N VAL A 390 11.52 -9.34 -17.31
CA VAL A 390 12.36 -9.61 -16.12
C VAL A 390 12.74 -11.09 -16.16
N ASN A 391 14.04 -11.37 -16.23
CA ASN A 391 14.54 -12.73 -16.24
C ASN A 391 14.69 -13.23 -14.79
N LEU A 392 14.34 -14.49 -14.55
CA LEU A 392 14.47 -15.18 -13.27
C LEU A 392 15.15 -16.53 -13.49
N LYS A 393 15.97 -16.96 -12.54
CA LYS A 393 16.78 -18.18 -12.65
C LYS A 393 16.28 -19.24 -11.68
N LEU A 394 15.62 -20.27 -12.21
CA LEU A 394 14.95 -21.32 -11.43
C LEU A 394 15.93 -22.47 -11.13
N ILE A 395 16.47 -22.48 -9.92
CA ILE A 395 17.50 -23.43 -9.48
C ILE A 395 16.83 -24.63 -8.81
N ASP A 396 17.08 -25.84 -9.31
CA ASP A 396 16.79 -27.05 -8.58
C ASP A 396 17.93 -27.33 -7.59
N ASN A 397 17.65 -27.15 -6.30
CA ASN A 397 18.58 -27.39 -5.20
C ASN A 397 18.31 -28.73 -4.48
N SER A 398 17.42 -29.59 -4.98
CA SER A 398 17.06 -30.87 -4.33
C SER A 398 18.23 -31.84 -4.16
N GLY A 399 19.30 -31.67 -4.95
CA GLY A 399 20.56 -32.41 -4.84
C GLY A 399 21.71 -31.63 -4.20
N THR A 400 21.48 -30.47 -3.57
CA THR A 400 22.55 -29.71 -2.89
C THR A 400 22.89 -30.30 -1.53
N THR A 401 24.18 -30.38 -1.22
CA THR A 401 24.71 -30.63 0.13
C THR A 401 24.90 -29.34 0.93
N ASP A 402 24.76 -28.19 0.30
CA ASP A 402 25.17 -26.91 0.87
C ASP A 402 24.04 -26.34 1.74
N GLY A 403 24.12 -26.67 3.02
CA GLY A 403 23.08 -26.43 4.02
C GLY A 403 23.39 -27.20 5.29
N ARG A 404 22.35 -27.47 6.08
CA ARG A 404 22.45 -28.16 7.37
C ARG A 404 21.46 -29.31 7.46
N THR A 405 21.90 -30.37 8.13
CA THR A 405 21.19 -31.60 8.38
C THR A 405 20.74 -31.64 9.84
N ILE A 406 19.44 -31.78 10.05
CA ILE A 406 18.84 -31.93 11.37
C ILE A 406 18.50 -33.41 11.54
N THR A 407 19.19 -34.10 12.45
CA THR A 407 19.09 -35.54 12.65
C THR A 407 18.22 -35.84 13.87
N PHE A 408 17.14 -36.58 13.67
CA PHE A 408 16.22 -37.00 14.73
C PHE A 408 16.46 -38.47 15.05
N THR A 409 16.56 -38.81 16.33
CA THR A 409 16.81 -40.19 16.79
C THR A 409 15.90 -40.55 17.95
N ASN A 410 15.13 -41.63 17.79
CA ASN A 410 14.21 -42.13 18.80
C ASN A 410 14.89 -43.14 19.73
N ALA A 411 15.32 -42.68 20.90
CA ALA A 411 15.81 -43.49 22.01
C ALA A 411 14.67 -43.99 22.93
N SER A 412 13.40 -43.75 22.60
CA SER A 412 12.24 -44.26 23.35
C SER A 412 11.82 -45.66 22.89
N ALA A 413 10.99 -46.33 23.72
CA ALA A 413 10.37 -47.60 23.37
C ALA A 413 9.12 -47.46 22.48
N ASP A 414 8.69 -46.23 22.20
CA ASP A 414 7.47 -45.94 21.45
C ASP A 414 7.76 -45.83 19.96
N LYS A 415 6.75 -46.08 19.13
CA LYS A 415 6.72 -45.55 17.77
C LYS A 415 6.22 -44.10 17.84
N VAL A 416 6.94 -43.18 17.22
CA VAL A 416 6.63 -41.74 17.28
C VAL A 416 6.55 -41.12 15.88
N ARG A 417 5.93 -39.94 15.79
CA ARG A 417 6.04 -39.03 14.65
C ARG A 417 6.72 -37.74 15.11
N VAL A 418 7.79 -37.35 14.44
CA VAL A 418 8.35 -35.99 14.49
C VAL A 418 7.62 -35.13 13.47
N GLU A 419 7.27 -33.90 13.85
CA GLU A 419 6.68 -32.91 12.95
C GLU A 419 7.46 -31.61 13.01
N ALA A 420 7.52 -30.89 11.89
CA ALA A 420 8.00 -29.52 11.81
C ALA A 420 6.81 -28.55 11.64
N ASN A 421 6.77 -27.51 12.46
CA ASN A 421 5.77 -26.43 12.36
C ASN A 421 6.43 -25.15 11.89
N ALA A 422 5.70 -24.43 11.04
CA ALA A 422 6.15 -23.20 10.42
C ALA A 422 6.11 -22.03 11.41
N GLY A 423 7.27 -21.46 11.72
CA GLY A 423 7.37 -20.17 12.41
C GLY A 423 6.94 -19.02 11.49
N SER A 424 6.66 -17.86 12.08
CA SER A 424 6.41 -16.64 11.32
C SER A 424 7.69 -16.11 10.65
N ALA A 425 7.55 -15.58 9.44
CA ALA A 425 8.60 -14.83 8.75
C ALA A 425 8.25 -13.33 8.71
N ASN A 426 9.26 -12.47 8.54
CA ASN A 426 9.02 -11.05 8.28
C ASN A 426 8.57 -10.84 6.82
N ALA A 427 7.60 -9.98 6.59
CA ALA A 427 7.14 -9.58 5.27
C ALA A 427 7.99 -8.43 4.71
N TYR A 428 7.99 -8.28 3.38
CA TYR A 428 8.82 -7.33 2.65
C TYR A 428 7.97 -6.49 1.69
N THR A 429 8.39 -5.25 1.44
CA THR A 429 7.78 -4.32 0.46
C THR A 429 8.62 -4.18 -0.81
N SER A 430 9.91 -4.50 -0.73
CA SER A 430 10.87 -4.52 -1.84
C SER A 430 11.92 -5.62 -1.59
N PRO A 431 12.82 -5.93 -2.55
CA PRO A 431 13.85 -6.96 -2.38
C PRO A 431 14.68 -6.85 -1.09
N SER A 432 14.95 -5.62 -0.61
CA SER A 432 15.78 -5.36 0.57
C SER A 432 15.03 -4.67 1.72
N SER A 433 13.75 -4.33 1.57
CA SER A 433 12.98 -3.57 2.56
C SER A 433 11.96 -4.44 3.28
N VAL A 434 12.15 -4.62 4.59
CA VAL A 434 11.18 -5.24 5.51
C VAL A 434 9.97 -4.31 5.68
N ALA A 435 8.77 -4.88 5.85
CA ALA A 435 7.54 -4.14 6.13
C ALA A 435 7.61 -3.39 7.49
N ALA A 436 7.04 -2.19 7.53
CA ALA A 436 7.13 -1.31 8.70
C ALA A 436 6.05 -1.60 9.77
N GLY A 437 6.45 -1.65 11.03
CA GLY A 437 5.57 -1.83 12.20
C GLY A 437 6.01 -3.00 13.09
N VAL A 438 6.67 -2.81 14.24
CA VAL A 438 6.94 -1.58 15.00
C VAL A 438 8.44 -1.52 15.42
N ASN A 439 8.92 -0.33 15.80
CA ASN A 439 10.26 0.05 16.28
C ASN A 439 11.42 -0.99 16.18
N PRO A 440 12.42 -0.79 15.30
CA PRO A 440 13.56 -1.69 15.16
C PRO A 440 14.50 -1.76 16.40
N THR A 441 14.37 -0.87 17.39
CA THR A 441 15.20 -0.94 18.61
C THR A 441 14.67 -1.91 19.68
N ASN A 442 13.59 -2.65 19.45
CA ASN A 442 13.13 -3.70 20.38
C ASN A 442 12.38 -4.85 19.67
N PRO A 443 13.10 -5.78 19.01
CA PRO A 443 12.50 -6.88 18.25
C PRO A 443 11.61 -7.84 19.08
N ALA A 444 11.80 -7.89 20.40
CA ALA A 444 11.19 -8.89 21.28
C ALA A 444 9.90 -8.43 22.00
N ARG A 445 9.41 -7.20 21.74
CA ARG A 445 8.24 -6.62 22.46
C ARG A 445 7.11 -6.07 21.58
N THR A 446 7.22 -6.12 20.26
CA THR A 446 6.17 -5.63 19.36
C THR A 446 5.15 -6.73 19.06
N GLN A 447 3.87 -6.39 18.92
CA GLN A 447 2.77 -7.34 18.73
C GLN A 447 3.11 -8.43 17.69
N ALA A 448 3.00 -9.69 18.10
CA ALA A 448 3.38 -10.84 17.28
C ALA A 448 2.65 -10.82 15.92
N GLY A 449 3.41 -10.97 14.84
CA GLY A 449 2.90 -10.96 13.46
C GLY A 449 2.76 -9.58 12.80
N ALA A 450 2.99 -8.45 13.50
CA ALA A 450 2.87 -7.12 12.89
C ALA A 450 3.84 -6.91 11.70
N GLN A 451 5.09 -7.36 11.83
CA GLN A 451 6.07 -7.36 10.73
C GLN A 451 5.82 -8.47 9.70
N SER A 452 4.87 -9.39 9.94
CA SER A 452 4.60 -10.56 9.10
C SER A 452 3.37 -10.41 8.19
N TYR A 453 2.61 -9.31 8.28
CA TYR A 453 1.40 -9.12 7.47
C TYR A 453 1.72 -9.07 5.96
N CYS A 454 0.96 -9.85 5.19
CA CYS A 454 1.15 -10.02 3.75
C CYS A 454 -0.17 -10.00 2.98
N GLY A 455 -0.11 -9.95 1.65
CA GLY A 455 -1.27 -10.14 0.79
C GLY A 455 -2.44 -9.20 1.14
N PRO A 456 -3.70 -9.68 1.20
CA PRO A 456 -4.87 -8.83 1.47
C PRO A 456 -4.79 -8.04 2.77
N THR A 457 -4.22 -8.60 3.84
CA THR A 457 -4.09 -7.91 5.15
C THR A 457 -3.11 -6.73 5.09
N ALA A 458 -2.10 -6.80 4.22
CA ALA A 458 -1.20 -5.69 3.93
C ALA A 458 -1.70 -4.78 2.78
N GLY A 459 -2.99 -4.83 2.42
CA GLY A 459 -3.53 -4.09 1.27
C GLY A 459 -2.90 -4.48 -0.07
N GLY A 460 -2.34 -5.69 -0.17
CA GLY A 460 -1.56 -6.16 -1.32
C GLY A 460 -0.12 -5.65 -1.39
N LYS A 461 0.33 -4.77 -0.48
CA LYS A 461 1.63 -4.08 -0.59
C LYS A 461 2.85 -4.96 -0.28
N ASN A 462 2.67 -6.04 0.50
CA ASN A 462 3.75 -6.86 1.06
C ASN A 462 3.74 -8.32 0.56
N ALA A 463 4.92 -8.90 0.33
CA ALA A 463 5.14 -10.32 0.04
C ALA A 463 6.09 -10.99 1.07
N CYS A 464 6.12 -12.33 1.05
CA CYS A 464 6.90 -13.13 1.99
C CYS A 464 8.25 -13.60 1.40
N PRO A 465 9.30 -13.74 2.21
CA PRO A 465 10.66 -14.06 1.75
C PRO A 465 10.77 -15.43 1.07
N ILE A 466 11.88 -15.66 0.36
CA ILE A 466 12.14 -16.97 -0.26
C ILE A 466 12.23 -18.05 0.83
N GLY A 467 11.51 -19.15 0.62
CA GLY A 467 11.32 -20.22 1.61
C GLY A 467 10.09 -20.02 2.50
N SER A 468 9.14 -19.14 2.15
CA SER A 468 7.95 -18.87 2.98
C SER A 468 6.67 -18.60 2.17
N THR A 469 5.53 -18.78 2.84
CA THR A 469 4.17 -18.70 2.28
C THR A 469 3.38 -17.54 2.90
N CYS A 470 2.69 -16.75 2.08
CA CYS A 470 1.64 -15.84 2.56
C CYS A 470 0.30 -16.58 2.71
N VAL A 471 -0.21 -16.74 3.94
CA VAL A 471 -1.46 -17.47 4.22
C VAL A 471 -2.08 -17.08 5.57
N GLN A 472 -3.37 -17.35 5.78
CA GLN A 472 -4.03 -17.21 7.08
C GLN A 472 -3.57 -18.33 8.04
N GLY A 473 -3.09 -17.97 9.22
CA GLY A 473 -2.58 -18.93 10.20
C GLY A 473 -3.65 -19.63 11.05
N GLY A 474 -3.34 -20.83 11.54
CA GLY A 474 -4.10 -21.52 12.58
C GLY A 474 -5.12 -22.55 12.10
N ALA A 475 -5.66 -23.33 13.06
CA ALA A 475 -6.56 -24.45 12.80
C ALA A 475 -7.97 -24.06 12.31
N GLY A 476 -8.40 -22.82 12.61
CA GLY A 476 -9.72 -22.30 12.24
C GLY A 476 -9.59 -20.92 11.61
N VAL A 477 -9.55 -20.86 10.28
CA VAL A 477 -9.53 -19.60 9.53
C VAL A 477 -10.94 -19.10 9.26
N ALA A 478 -11.16 -17.80 9.50
CA ALA A 478 -12.45 -17.16 9.34
C ALA A 478 -12.35 -16.03 8.31
N LYS A 479 -13.13 -16.16 7.23
CA LYS A 479 -13.18 -15.20 6.12
C LYS A 479 -13.39 -13.77 6.62
N GLY A 480 -12.54 -12.85 6.18
CA GLY A 480 -12.57 -11.43 6.56
C GLY A 480 -12.24 -11.15 8.02
N LYS A 481 -11.70 -12.12 8.77
CA LYS A 481 -11.33 -11.99 10.20
C LYS A 481 -9.90 -12.43 10.49
N THR A 482 -9.46 -13.57 9.97
CA THR A 482 -8.08 -14.06 10.21
C THR A 482 -7.10 -13.29 9.33
N PRO A 483 -6.00 -12.74 9.87
CA PRO A 483 -5.01 -12.04 9.06
C PRO A 483 -4.17 -13.00 8.21
N PHE A 484 -3.75 -12.55 7.03
CA PHE A 484 -2.71 -13.17 6.23
C PHE A 484 -1.34 -12.81 6.79
N LEU A 485 -0.53 -13.84 7.06
CA LEU A 485 0.81 -13.74 7.63
C LEU A 485 1.80 -14.55 6.80
N CYS A 486 3.07 -14.14 6.84
CA CYS A 486 4.17 -14.93 6.30
C CYS A 486 4.56 -16.04 7.28
N PHE A 487 4.58 -17.28 6.80
CA PHE A 487 5.05 -18.46 7.53
C PHE A 487 6.11 -19.21 6.73
N TRP A 488 7.18 -19.68 7.38
CA TRP A 488 8.22 -20.48 6.72
C TRP A 488 7.64 -21.78 6.14
N ASP A 489 8.13 -22.20 4.98
CA ASP A 489 7.69 -23.45 4.36
C ASP A 489 8.12 -24.64 5.24
N LYS A 490 7.24 -25.63 5.41
CA LYS A 490 7.55 -26.83 6.21
C LYS A 490 8.61 -27.67 5.47
N PRO A 491 9.80 -27.90 6.05
CA PRO A 491 10.86 -28.71 5.44
C PRO A 491 10.47 -30.20 5.40
N ALA A 492 11.05 -30.95 4.47
CA ALA A 492 10.77 -32.37 4.28
C ALA A 492 11.73 -33.26 5.08
N PHE A 493 11.20 -34.35 5.66
CA PHE A 493 11.99 -35.44 6.23
C PHE A 493 12.47 -36.40 5.13
N ALA A 494 13.68 -36.93 5.26
CA ALA A 494 14.28 -37.88 4.31
C ALA A 494 13.51 -39.20 4.20
N ASN A 495 12.80 -39.62 5.27
CA ASN A 495 11.87 -40.77 5.23
C ASN A 495 10.45 -40.42 4.72
N GLY A 496 10.22 -39.20 4.23
CA GLY A 496 8.96 -38.72 3.67
C GLY A 496 7.78 -38.62 4.66
N SER A 497 7.97 -38.88 5.96
CA SER A 497 6.86 -39.05 6.91
C SER A 497 7.08 -38.53 8.33
N GLY A 498 8.33 -38.33 8.75
CA GLY A 498 8.69 -38.01 10.13
C GLY A 498 8.44 -39.15 11.13
N ILE A 499 7.98 -40.33 10.68
CA ILE A 499 7.69 -41.47 11.56
C ILE A 499 8.98 -42.19 11.92
N LEU A 500 9.23 -42.39 13.21
CA LEU A 500 10.36 -43.15 13.74
C LEU A 500 9.87 -44.40 14.47
N LEU A 501 10.58 -45.51 14.28
CA LEU A 501 10.35 -46.76 15.01
C LEU A 501 11.00 -46.71 16.41
N PRO A 502 10.63 -47.59 17.35
CA PRO A 502 11.29 -47.71 18.64
C PRO A 502 12.82 -47.91 18.53
N THR A 503 13.54 -47.46 19.55
CA THR A 503 15.01 -47.52 19.64
C THR A 503 15.61 -48.87 19.23
N GLY A 504 16.63 -48.84 18.36
CA GLY A 504 17.33 -50.03 17.87
C GLY A 504 16.60 -50.79 16.75
N GLN A 505 15.47 -50.29 16.25
CA GLN A 505 14.80 -50.83 15.05
C GLN A 505 15.22 -50.05 13.80
N PRO A 506 15.40 -50.68 12.63
CA PRO A 506 15.75 -49.97 11.39
C PRO A 506 14.69 -48.92 11.01
N GLY A 507 15.04 -47.64 11.16
CA GLY A 507 14.10 -46.52 11.02
C GLY A 507 13.73 -45.83 12.33
N ASP A 508 14.49 -46.05 13.40
CA ASP A 508 14.50 -45.26 14.64
C ASP A 508 15.10 -43.84 14.47
N SER A 509 15.79 -43.58 13.37
CA SER A 509 16.34 -42.26 13.01
C SER A 509 15.91 -41.77 11.63
N THR A 510 15.81 -40.45 11.46
CA THR A 510 15.68 -39.79 10.15
C THR A 510 16.32 -38.41 10.15
N THR A 511 16.52 -37.84 8.96
CA THR A 511 17.08 -36.50 8.78
C THR A 511 16.10 -35.55 8.10
N LEU A 512 16.37 -34.26 8.21
CA LEU A 512 15.67 -33.14 7.60
C LEU A 512 16.74 -32.15 7.14
N PHE A 513 16.64 -31.62 5.92
CA PHE A 513 17.64 -30.71 5.36
C PHE A 513 17.09 -29.29 5.26
N ILE A 514 17.84 -28.32 5.80
CA ILE A 514 17.63 -26.89 5.58
C ILE A 514 18.74 -26.40 4.63
N PRO A 515 18.44 -26.00 3.39
CA PRO A 515 19.45 -25.49 2.47
C PRO A 515 20.05 -24.18 3.00
N GLN A 516 21.32 -23.88 2.68
CA GLN A 516 21.93 -22.62 3.14
C GLN A 516 21.26 -21.38 2.52
N TRP A 517 20.51 -21.57 1.42
CA TRP A 517 19.96 -20.53 0.57
C TRP A 517 18.69 -19.89 1.16
N SER A 518 18.86 -18.80 1.92
CA SER A 518 17.77 -17.82 2.09
C SER A 518 17.77 -16.84 0.91
N GLY A 519 16.62 -16.23 0.61
CA GLY A 519 16.53 -15.19 -0.43
C GLY A 519 17.15 -13.85 -0.05
N ILE A 520 17.57 -13.69 1.21
CA ILE A 520 18.02 -12.45 1.83
C ILE A 520 19.55 -12.55 1.95
N THR A 521 20.28 -12.14 0.92
CA THR A 521 21.77 -12.22 0.90
C THR A 521 22.45 -10.96 1.45
N THR A 522 21.69 -9.95 1.88
CA THR A 522 22.20 -8.70 2.47
C THR A 522 21.30 -8.26 3.63
N GLY A 523 21.88 -7.55 4.60
CA GLY A 523 21.18 -7.11 5.82
C GLY A 523 21.61 -7.86 7.09
N PRO A 524 21.17 -7.38 8.27
CA PRO A 524 21.68 -7.83 9.58
C PRO A 524 21.10 -9.16 10.09
N GLN A 525 20.02 -9.66 9.49
CA GLN A 525 19.46 -10.99 9.77
C GLN A 525 19.09 -11.67 8.45
N GLN A 526 19.55 -12.90 8.28
CA GLN A 526 19.34 -13.70 7.05
C GLN A 526 18.84 -15.09 7.47
N ILE A 527 17.58 -15.16 7.90
CA ILE A 527 16.98 -16.41 8.40
C ILE A 527 16.87 -17.41 7.25
N GLN A 528 17.43 -18.61 7.43
CA GLN A 528 17.30 -19.75 6.51
C GLN A 528 15.95 -20.46 6.73
N TRP A 529 15.58 -20.66 8.00
CA TRP A 529 14.30 -21.21 8.43
C TRP A 529 14.04 -20.87 9.90
N SER A 530 12.78 -20.72 10.29
CA SER A 530 12.36 -20.57 11.69
C SER A 530 11.07 -21.35 11.95
N GLY A 531 10.97 -21.96 13.13
CA GLY A 531 9.85 -22.80 13.51
C GLY A 531 10.14 -23.65 14.73
N ASN A 532 9.36 -24.71 14.92
CA ASN A 532 9.65 -25.70 15.97
C ASN A 532 9.43 -27.12 15.49
N TYR A 533 10.07 -28.05 16.18
CA TYR A 533 9.86 -29.48 16.06
C TYR A 533 9.07 -29.99 17.27
N THR A 534 8.17 -30.94 17.03
CA THR A 534 7.36 -31.59 18.08
C THR A 534 7.35 -33.09 17.86
N VAL A 535 7.17 -33.85 18.94
CA VAL A 535 7.07 -35.32 18.90
C VAL A 535 5.67 -35.74 19.33
N LEU A 536 5.06 -36.65 18.56
CA LEU A 536 3.76 -37.24 18.83
C LEU A 536 3.89 -38.76 19.02
N ASN A 537 3.22 -39.31 20.01
CA ASN A 537 3.05 -40.76 20.16
C ASN A 537 2.26 -41.31 18.96
N CYS A 538 2.47 -42.58 18.60
CA CYS A 538 1.63 -43.33 17.68
C CYS A 538 0.86 -44.46 18.41
N PRO A 539 -0.22 -44.17 19.16
CA PRO A 539 -0.98 -45.17 19.92
C PRO A 539 -1.41 -46.37 19.08
N GLY A 540 -1.22 -47.59 19.60
CA GLY A 540 -1.50 -48.83 18.86
C GLY A 540 -0.70 -48.97 17.56
N GLY A 541 0.41 -48.25 17.40
CA GLY A 541 1.22 -48.18 16.18
C GLY A 541 0.68 -47.21 15.11
N THR A 542 -0.45 -46.53 15.36
CA THR A 542 -1.07 -45.58 14.43
C THR A 542 -0.70 -44.15 14.79
N CYS A 543 0.00 -43.46 13.88
CA CYS A 543 0.45 -42.09 14.11
C CYS A 543 -0.65 -41.07 13.74
N PRO A 544 -0.82 -39.98 14.51
CA PRO A 544 -1.70 -38.87 14.16
C PRO A 544 -1.43 -38.32 12.75
N SER A 545 -2.44 -37.69 12.14
CA SER A 545 -2.30 -36.91 10.90
C SER A 545 -1.58 -35.59 11.17
N SER A 546 -0.62 -35.22 10.31
CA SER A 546 0.15 -34.00 10.52
C SER A 546 -0.64 -32.72 10.20
N PRO A 547 -0.50 -31.63 10.98
CA PRO A 547 -1.13 -30.34 10.68
C PRO A 547 -0.71 -29.81 9.30
N THR A 548 -1.68 -29.73 8.39
CA THR A 548 -1.50 -29.24 7.03
C THR A 548 -1.43 -27.71 6.94
N THR A 549 -1.90 -27.00 7.96
CA THR A 549 -2.02 -25.54 7.98
C THR A 549 -0.84 -24.89 8.73
N PRO A 550 -0.23 -23.80 8.20
CA PRO A 550 0.82 -23.06 8.91
C PRO A 550 0.32 -22.32 10.16
N GLY A 551 1.24 -22.08 11.10
CA GLY A 551 0.91 -21.50 12.42
C GLY A 551 0.10 -22.41 13.35
N THR A 552 -0.17 -23.65 12.94
CA THR A 552 -0.95 -24.64 13.71
C THR A 552 -0.01 -25.67 14.35
N GLY A 553 0.06 -25.68 15.68
CA GLY A 553 0.66 -26.78 16.43
C GLY A 553 -0.19 -28.06 16.35
N PRO A 554 0.34 -29.21 16.79
CA PRO A 554 -0.38 -30.48 16.73
C PRO A 554 -1.63 -30.48 17.63
N THR A 555 -2.68 -31.18 17.21
CA THR A 555 -3.93 -31.37 17.98
C THR A 555 -3.77 -32.37 19.14
N TYR A 556 -2.64 -32.32 19.84
CA TYR A 556 -2.26 -33.25 20.89
C TYR A 556 -2.02 -32.46 22.18
N ALA A 557 -2.45 -33.02 23.31
CA ALA A 557 -2.78 -32.24 24.51
C ALA A 557 -1.67 -31.28 24.97
N ALA A 558 -0.53 -31.81 25.40
CA ALA A 558 0.64 -31.03 25.76
C ALA A 558 1.88 -31.72 25.20
N ASN A 559 2.81 -30.95 24.64
CA ASN A 559 3.94 -31.49 23.89
C ASN A 559 5.20 -30.69 24.20
N THR A 560 6.31 -31.40 24.34
CA THR A 560 7.64 -30.80 24.36
C THR A 560 7.96 -30.29 22.95
N LEU A 561 8.40 -29.04 22.84
CA LEU A 561 8.82 -28.42 21.58
C LEU A 561 10.35 -28.26 21.58
N ALA A 562 10.95 -28.34 20.40
CA ALA A 562 12.32 -27.89 20.15
C ALA A 562 12.23 -26.70 19.19
N GLU A 563 12.42 -25.48 19.69
CA GLU A 563 12.18 -24.24 18.95
C GLU A 563 13.49 -23.71 18.35
N VAL A 564 13.46 -23.18 17.13
CA VAL A 564 14.69 -22.81 16.40
C VAL A 564 14.50 -21.71 15.36
N THR A 565 15.55 -20.89 15.19
CA THR A 565 15.75 -19.97 14.07
C THR A 565 17.17 -20.14 13.55
N TYR A 566 17.30 -20.78 12.38
CA TYR A 566 18.57 -20.94 11.68
C TYR A 566 18.91 -19.69 10.86
N GLN A 567 20.14 -19.20 10.95
CA GLN A 567 20.59 -18.02 10.21
C GLN A 567 21.71 -18.34 9.22
N HIS A 568 21.84 -17.54 8.16
CA HIS A 568 22.84 -17.72 7.11
C HIS A 568 24.16 -17.02 7.41
N ASN A 569 24.15 -15.83 8.01
CA ASN A 569 25.35 -14.99 8.15
C ASN A 569 25.74 -14.70 9.62
N THR A 570 25.13 -15.39 10.58
CA THR A 570 25.31 -15.17 12.02
C THR A 570 24.76 -16.36 12.82
N VAL A 571 24.66 -16.19 14.13
CA VAL A 571 24.31 -17.20 15.12
C VAL A 571 22.87 -17.71 14.96
N ASP A 572 22.72 -19.04 15.06
CA ASP A 572 21.42 -19.68 15.21
C ASP A 572 20.91 -19.45 16.64
N TYR A 573 19.58 -19.44 16.82
CA TYR A 573 18.93 -19.41 18.14
C TYR A 573 18.08 -20.67 18.29
N TYR A 574 18.19 -21.37 19.42
CA TYR A 574 17.46 -22.62 19.66
C TYR A 574 17.23 -22.89 21.14
N ASP A 575 16.19 -23.67 21.44
CA ASP A 575 15.85 -24.11 22.80
C ASP A 575 14.98 -25.37 22.82
N VAL A 576 14.74 -25.90 24.03
CA VAL A 576 13.68 -26.89 24.28
C VAL A 576 12.65 -26.25 25.19
N SER A 577 11.39 -26.27 24.77
CA SER A 577 10.28 -25.53 25.34
C SER A 577 9.23 -26.49 25.89
N ILE A 578 8.91 -26.32 27.18
CA ILE A 578 7.87 -27.04 27.92
C ILE A 578 6.83 -26.07 28.50
N ILE A 579 6.73 -24.87 27.90
CA ILE A 579 5.75 -23.81 28.21
C ILE A 579 4.30 -24.33 28.16
N ASN A 580 4.02 -25.18 27.17
CA ASN A 580 2.73 -25.83 26.94
C ASN A 580 2.65 -27.22 27.59
N GLY A 581 3.75 -27.70 28.17
CA GLY A 581 3.88 -28.96 28.89
C GLY A 581 4.90 -29.91 28.25
N ALA A 582 4.86 -31.19 28.62
CA ALA A 582 5.86 -32.17 28.21
C ALA A 582 5.22 -33.54 27.95
N ASN A 583 5.68 -34.22 26.91
CA ASN A 583 5.26 -35.59 26.56
C ASN A 583 6.47 -36.53 26.38
N TYR A 584 7.48 -36.09 25.63
CA TYR A 584 8.77 -36.76 25.47
C TYR A 584 9.91 -35.88 26.01
N ALA A 585 10.95 -36.51 26.54
CA ALA A 585 12.20 -35.84 26.88
C ALA A 585 13.01 -35.62 25.59
N LEU A 586 13.30 -34.36 25.28
CA LEU A 586 14.08 -33.96 24.09
C LEU A 586 15.44 -33.41 24.52
N ALA A 587 16.52 -33.88 23.90
CA ALA A 587 17.81 -33.20 23.92
C ALA A 587 18.11 -32.66 22.52
N PHE A 588 18.37 -31.35 22.39
CA PHE A 588 18.55 -30.68 21.11
C PHE A 588 19.83 -29.83 21.13
N GLY A 589 20.74 -30.03 20.19
CA GLY A 589 22.00 -29.28 20.12
C GLY A 589 22.75 -29.49 18.81
N PRO A 590 23.86 -28.75 18.59
CA PRO A 590 24.70 -28.92 17.41
C PRO A 590 25.38 -30.29 17.42
N THR A 591 25.67 -30.82 16.23
CA THR A 591 26.22 -32.17 16.07
C THR A 591 27.63 -32.26 16.67
N HIS A 592 27.86 -33.29 17.49
CA HIS A 592 29.11 -33.44 18.25
C HIS A 592 30.35 -33.43 17.33
N GLY A 593 31.38 -32.68 17.75
CA GLY A 593 32.63 -32.53 17.00
C GLY A 593 32.65 -31.41 15.95
N GLN A 594 31.52 -30.76 15.64
CA GLN A 594 31.52 -29.58 14.75
C GLN A 594 31.97 -28.30 15.46
N VAL A 595 31.66 -28.18 16.75
CA VAL A 595 31.89 -27.01 17.62
C VAL A 595 32.28 -27.47 19.02
N THR A 596 32.83 -26.55 19.83
CA THR A 596 33.14 -26.78 21.25
C THR A 596 32.09 -26.06 22.11
N PRO A 597 31.24 -26.76 22.88
CA PRO A 597 30.22 -26.14 23.72
C PRO A 597 30.78 -25.29 24.87
N ASN A 598 30.20 -24.12 25.10
CA ASN A 598 30.58 -23.16 26.13
C ASN A 598 29.33 -22.65 26.88
N GLY A 599 28.68 -23.56 27.61
CA GLY A 599 27.42 -23.28 28.28
C GLY A 599 26.29 -23.05 27.28
N TYR A 600 25.68 -21.87 27.28
CA TYR A 600 24.56 -21.53 26.39
C TYR A 600 25.01 -21.31 24.93
N GLU A 601 26.30 -21.11 24.72
CA GLU A 601 26.94 -21.14 23.40
C GLU A 601 27.19 -22.60 22.99
N CYS A 602 26.53 -23.07 21.93
CA CYS A 602 26.68 -24.40 21.34
C CYS A 602 26.43 -25.60 22.28
N GLY A 603 25.71 -25.41 23.39
CA GLY A 603 25.28 -26.49 24.30
C GLY A 603 23.99 -27.20 23.87
N THR A 604 23.53 -28.14 24.70
CA THR A 604 22.38 -29.01 24.43
C THR A 604 21.25 -28.81 25.47
N PRO A 605 20.26 -27.93 25.25
CA PRO A 605 19.04 -27.89 26.06
C PRO A 605 18.36 -29.26 26.15
N GLY A 606 17.83 -29.58 27.34
CA GLY A 606 17.14 -30.83 27.62
C GLY A 606 18.03 -32.08 27.77
N GLU A 607 19.36 -31.93 27.75
CA GLU A 607 20.28 -33.05 27.84
C GLU A 607 20.35 -33.70 29.24
N SER A 608 20.23 -35.02 29.30
CA SER A 608 20.25 -35.83 30.54
C SER A 608 21.59 -36.49 30.85
N SER A 609 22.49 -36.58 29.86
CA SER A 609 23.85 -37.12 30.00
C SER A 609 24.80 -36.42 29.02
N PRO A 610 25.98 -35.94 29.45
CA PRO A 610 26.85 -35.12 28.59
C PRO A 610 27.40 -35.86 27.36
N PRO A 611 27.67 -35.15 26.25
CA PRO A 611 28.70 -35.51 25.29
C PRO A 611 30.06 -35.21 25.94
N ILE A 612 31.11 -35.83 25.40
CA ILE A 612 32.49 -35.51 25.82
C ILE A 612 32.83 -34.11 25.27
N GLY A 613 32.72 -33.07 26.10
CA GLY A 613 33.18 -31.71 25.75
C GLY A 613 32.53 -30.51 26.44
N VAL A 614 31.40 -30.64 27.13
CA VAL A 614 30.73 -29.47 27.78
C VAL A 614 31.52 -28.88 28.95
N SER A 615 31.49 -27.55 29.05
CA SER A 615 31.85 -26.82 30.27
C SER A 615 30.94 -27.24 31.43
N ALA A 616 31.52 -27.48 32.61
CA ALA A 616 30.84 -28.05 33.77
C ALA A 616 29.93 -27.05 34.54
N THR A 617 29.26 -26.14 33.82
CA THR A 617 28.49 -25.01 34.36
C THR A 617 26.97 -25.13 34.20
N GLN A 618 26.49 -25.99 33.29
CA GLN A 618 25.06 -26.25 33.11
C GLN A 618 24.59 -27.45 33.93
N THR A 619 23.34 -27.41 34.38
CA THR A 619 22.71 -28.49 35.15
C THR A 619 21.94 -29.41 34.21
N LEU A 620 22.24 -30.72 34.26
CA LEU A 620 21.62 -31.74 33.42
C LEU A 620 20.13 -31.93 33.74
N SER A 621 19.37 -32.27 32.70
CA SER A 621 17.93 -32.50 32.74
C SER A 621 17.64 -33.94 33.13
N ASN A 622 17.18 -34.15 34.36
CA ASN A 622 16.82 -35.48 34.85
C ASN A 622 15.49 -35.98 34.26
N TRP A 623 14.66 -35.09 33.71
CA TRP A 623 13.31 -35.37 33.19
C TRP A 623 12.39 -36.10 34.18
N VAL A 624 12.60 -35.89 35.48
CA VAL A 624 11.77 -36.43 36.57
C VAL A 624 10.70 -35.41 36.93
N PHE A 625 9.45 -35.66 36.49
CA PHE A 625 8.35 -34.75 36.73
C PHE A 625 7.62 -35.08 38.04
N THR A 626 7.87 -34.27 39.07
CA THR A 626 7.30 -34.40 40.42
C THR A 626 6.63 -33.09 40.88
N PRO A 627 5.41 -32.78 40.40
CA PRO A 627 4.58 -31.74 41.01
C PRO A 627 4.18 -32.14 42.45
N THR A 628 4.00 -31.17 43.33
CA THR A 628 3.69 -31.41 44.76
C THR A 628 2.64 -30.42 45.28
N ALA A 629 2.28 -30.49 46.57
CA ALA A 629 1.37 -29.51 47.18
C ALA A 629 1.88 -28.06 47.09
N THR A 630 3.20 -27.84 46.92
CA THR A 630 3.78 -26.50 46.69
C THR A 630 3.82 -26.10 45.21
N SER A 631 3.21 -26.88 44.31
CA SER A 631 3.05 -26.54 42.89
C SER A 631 1.80 -25.69 42.61
N PHE A 632 1.05 -25.31 43.65
CA PHE A 632 -0.17 -24.51 43.56
C PHE A 632 0.00 -23.20 44.35
N PRO A 633 -0.59 -22.08 43.89
CA PRO A 633 -0.48 -20.79 44.57
C PRO A 633 -1.41 -20.66 45.78
N THR A 634 -2.39 -21.56 45.89
CA THR A 634 -3.32 -21.69 47.01
C THR A 634 -3.39 -23.16 47.45
N PRO A 635 -3.70 -23.47 48.73
CA PRO A 635 -3.88 -24.85 49.17
C PRO A 635 -4.87 -25.64 48.29
N LEU A 636 -4.50 -26.88 47.96
CA LEU A 636 -5.23 -27.71 47.02
C LEU A 636 -6.66 -28.04 47.55
N PRO A 637 -7.74 -27.87 46.76
CA PRO A 637 -9.11 -28.11 47.24
C PRO A 637 -9.48 -29.58 47.54
N SER A 638 -8.59 -30.55 47.30
CA SER A 638 -8.86 -31.98 47.39
C SER A 638 -7.71 -32.77 48.02
N THR A 639 -8.01 -33.96 48.55
CA THR A 639 -7.05 -34.91 49.11
C THR A 639 -6.54 -35.94 48.07
N ASP A 640 -6.40 -35.54 46.81
CA ASP A 640 -5.86 -36.36 45.71
C ASP A 640 -4.45 -35.88 45.33
N SER A 641 -3.68 -36.68 44.59
CA SER A 641 -2.27 -36.34 44.30
C SER A 641 -2.16 -35.01 43.53
N PRO A 642 -1.19 -34.13 43.88
CA PRO A 642 -0.77 -33.00 43.07
C PRO A 642 -0.59 -33.30 41.57
N ALA A 643 -0.09 -34.49 41.23
CA ALA A 643 0.19 -34.90 39.86
C ALA A 643 -1.04 -34.89 38.96
N SER A 644 -2.19 -35.30 39.48
CA SER A 644 -3.40 -35.47 38.67
C SER A 644 -4.09 -34.17 38.26
N TYR A 645 -3.61 -33.01 38.73
CA TYR A 645 -4.01 -31.70 38.22
C TYR A 645 -3.11 -31.19 37.07
N PHE A 646 -1.98 -31.84 36.80
CA PHE A 646 -1.10 -31.53 35.67
C PHE A 646 -1.07 -32.67 34.63
N ALA A 647 -1.39 -33.91 35.01
CA ALA A 647 -1.45 -35.04 34.09
C ALA A 647 -2.64 -34.97 33.13
N VAL A 648 -2.42 -35.32 31.87
CA VAL A 648 -3.45 -35.64 30.87
C VAL A 648 -3.47 -37.15 30.65
N VAL A 649 -4.65 -37.72 30.49
CA VAL A 649 -4.87 -39.16 30.32
C VAL A 649 -5.86 -39.48 29.21
N GLU A 650 -5.78 -40.70 28.68
CA GLU A 650 -6.76 -41.26 27.75
C GLU A 650 -7.29 -42.61 28.24
N THR A 651 -8.51 -42.98 27.84
CA THR A 651 -9.10 -44.27 28.17
C THR A 651 -9.94 -44.80 27.02
N SER A 652 -9.99 -46.13 26.89
CA SER A 652 -10.88 -46.84 25.98
C SER A 652 -12.19 -47.28 26.65
N ALA A 653 -12.38 -46.97 27.93
CA ALA A 653 -13.60 -47.29 28.68
C ALA A 653 -14.78 -46.43 28.21
N THR A 654 -15.92 -47.06 27.91
CA THR A 654 -17.17 -46.39 27.54
C THR A 654 -17.77 -45.54 28.67
N THR A 655 -17.42 -45.86 29.91
CA THR A 655 -17.68 -45.04 31.10
C THR A 655 -16.36 -44.90 31.87
N PRO A 656 -15.65 -43.77 31.78
CA PRO A 656 -14.42 -43.54 32.53
C PRO A 656 -14.63 -43.59 34.05
N THR A 657 -13.67 -44.19 34.77
CA THR A 657 -13.64 -44.15 36.24
C THR A 657 -13.25 -42.73 36.70
N PRO A 658 -14.09 -41.99 37.43
CA PRO A 658 -13.79 -40.61 37.82
C PRO A 658 -12.84 -40.56 39.01
N CYS A 659 -11.87 -39.64 39.00
CA CYS A 659 -10.98 -39.43 40.14
C CYS A 659 -11.68 -38.71 41.28
N ASN A 660 -11.62 -39.27 42.48
CA ASN A 660 -12.19 -38.67 43.68
C ASN A 660 -11.68 -39.38 44.94
N VAL A 661 -12.19 -39.03 46.13
CA VAL A 661 -11.76 -39.66 47.41
C VAL A 661 -11.98 -41.18 47.51
N THR A 662 -12.84 -41.77 46.67
CA THR A 662 -13.02 -43.24 46.58
C THR A 662 -12.17 -43.89 45.50
N HIS A 663 -11.66 -43.10 44.55
CA HIS A 663 -10.78 -43.51 43.46
C HIS A 663 -9.63 -42.49 43.33
N PRO A 664 -8.75 -42.37 44.35
CA PRO A 664 -7.59 -41.47 44.29
C PRO A 664 -6.53 -42.02 43.34
N GLN A 665 -5.53 -41.19 43.03
CA GLN A 665 -4.35 -41.55 42.22
C GLN A 665 -3.77 -42.95 42.53
N THR A 666 -3.62 -43.31 43.81
CA THR A 666 -3.08 -44.61 44.30
C THR A 666 -4.01 -45.82 44.08
N THR A 667 -5.20 -45.61 43.51
CA THR A 667 -6.13 -46.67 43.09
C THR A 667 -6.36 -46.71 41.58
N CYS A 668 -6.07 -45.61 40.87
CA CYS A 668 -5.84 -45.69 39.42
C CYS A 668 -4.53 -46.48 39.19
N ALA A 669 -3.42 -46.02 39.76
CA ALA A 669 -2.08 -46.53 39.48
C ALA A 669 -1.51 -47.36 40.64
N ALA A 670 -0.74 -48.39 40.30
CA ALA A 670 0.25 -48.94 41.22
C ALA A 670 1.47 -48.01 41.26
N THR A 671 2.02 -47.74 42.45
CA THR A 671 3.25 -46.94 42.65
C THR A 671 4.36 -47.39 41.71
N GLY A 672 4.96 -46.42 41.00
CA GLY A 672 6.03 -46.66 40.03
C GLY A 672 5.59 -47.24 38.67
N SER A 673 4.30 -47.21 38.31
CA SER A 673 3.82 -47.66 36.99
C SER A 673 3.34 -46.51 36.09
N SER A 674 3.59 -46.65 34.79
CA SER A 674 2.96 -45.85 33.71
C SER A 674 1.57 -46.38 33.31
N GLY A 675 0.88 -47.03 34.26
CA GLY A 675 -0.46 -47.58 34.06
C GLY A 675 -1.55 -46.50 33.98
N PRO A 676 -2.82 -46.86 34.25
CA PRO A 676 -3.85 -45.85 34.39
C PRO A 676 -3.53 -44.94 35.59
N VAL A 677 -3.28 -43.66 35.34
CA VAL A 677 -3.13 -42.62 36.38
C VAL A 677 -4.38 -41.76 36.42
N CYS A 678 -4.55 -40.95 37.45
CA CYS A 678 -5.56 -39.90 37.44
C CYS A 678 -5.05 -38.69 36.63
N GLY A 679 -5.90 -38.12 35.77
CA GLY A 679 -5.62 -36.86 35.08
C GLY A 679 -6.81 -36.33 34.29
N TRP A 680 -6.59 -35.26 33.54
CA TRP A 680 -7.59 -34.65 32.66
C TRP A 680 -7.92 -35.55 31.46
N ASP A 681 -9.20 -35.76 31.19
CA ASP A 681 -9.68 -36.51 30.02
C ASP A 681 -9.30 -35.79 28.71
N LYS A 682 -8.34 -36.36 27.98
CA LYS A 682 -7.87 -35.89 26.66
C LYS A 682 -9.01 -35.60 25.68
N SER A 683 -10.11 -36.36 25.72
CA SER A 683 -11.24 -36.18 24.79
C SER A 683 -12.07 -34.93 25.12
N LYS A 684 -12.34 -34.66 26.40
CA LYS A 684 -12.98 -33.41 26.85
C LYS A 684 -12.09 -32.20 26.60
N VAL A 685 -10.80 -32.35 26.89
CA VAL A 685 -9.78 -31.31 26.74
C VAL A 685 -9.66 -30.87 25.28
N LEU A 686 -9.46 -31.80 24.34
CA LEU A 686 -9.29 -31.47 22.92
C LEU A 686 -10.58 -31.06 22.21
N SER A 687 -11.75 -31.28 22.83
CA SER A 687 -13.05 -30.79 22.33
C SER A 687 -13.50 -29.46 22.96
N GLY A 688 -12.73 -28.89 23.90
CA GLY A 688 -13.10 -27.68 24.63
C GLY A 688 -14.25 -27.86 25.62
N THR A 689 -14.65 -29.11 25.94
CA THR A 689 -15.77 -29.44 26.84
C THR A 689 -15.34 -29.75 28.27
N SER A 690 -14.04 -29.62 28.57
CA SER A 690 -13.53 -29.69 29.94
C SER A 690 -13.80 -28.38 30.69
N SER A 691 -14.48 -28.46 31.84
CA SER A 691 -14.59 -27.36 32.80
C SER A 691 -13.38 -27.27 33.72
N PHE A 692 -12.47 -28.25 33.67
CA PHE A 692 -11.34 -28.40 34.58
C PHE A 692 -11.72 -28.36 36.08
N ALA A 693 -12.97 -28.65 36.42
CA ALA A 693 -13.38 -28.97 37.78
C ALA A 693 -12.73 -30.30 38.20
N ALA A 694 -12.49 -30.51 39.50
CA ALA A 694 -11.81 -31.71 39.99
C ALA A 694 -12.49 -33.04 39.59
N SER A 695 -13.80 -33.00 39.26
CA SER A 695 -14.63 -34.09 38.76
C SER A 695 -14.52 -34.40 37.26
N ASP A 696 -13.87 -33.55 36.45
CA ASP A 696 -13.58 -33.84 35.04
C ASP A 696 -12.39 -34.78 34.84
N ARG A 697 -11.70 -35.15 35.93
CA ARG A 697 -10.52 -36.01 35.94
C ARG A 697 -10.93 -37.48 36.05
N ILE A 698 -10.19 -38.35 35.36
CA ILE A 698 -10.48 -39.78 35.21
C ILE A 698 -9.23 -40.63 35.43
N CYS A 699 -9.40 -41.91 35.78
CA CYS A 699 -8.32 -42.89 35.64
C CYS A 699 -8.15 -43.25 34.15
N GLY A 700 -6.95 -43.08 33.60
CA GLY A 700 -6.61 -43.42 32.21
C GLY A 700 -5.11 -43.50 31.98
N THR A 701 -4.69 -44.10 30.87
CA THR A 701 -3.28 -44.18 30.46
C THR A 701 -2.68 -42.78 30.38
N PHE A 702 -1.51 -42.57 30.95
CA PHE A 702 -0.83 -41.27 30.89
C PHE A 702 -0.47 -40.86 29.45
N VAL A 703 -0.69 -39.58 29.13
CA VAL A 703 -0.50 -39.02 27.77
C VAL A 703 0.58 -37.94 27.75
N SER A 704 0.53 -37.00 28.69
CA SER A 704 1.40 -35.82 28.74
C SER A 704 1.19 -35.05 30.04
N TRP A 705 2.20 -34.30 30.47
CA TRP A 705 2.07 -33.24 31.47
C TRP A 705 1.63 -31.95 30.78
N ALA A 706 0.59 -31.29 31.28
CA ALA A 706 0.16 -29.96 30.86
C ALA A 706 0.49 -28.92 31.93
N THR A 707 0.92 -27.73 31.52
CA THR A 707 1.17 -26.61 32.44
C THR A 707 -0.12 -25.90 32.84
N ALA A 708 -0.09 -25.08 33.89
CA ALA A 708 -1.20 -24.18 34.21
C ALA A 708 -1.52 -23.24 33.04
N ASN A 709 -0.49 -22.74 32.34
CA ASN A 709 -0.62 -22.01 31.08
C ASN A 709 -1.41 -22.81 30.01
N GLN A 710 -1.06 -24.07 29.74
CA GLN A 710 -1.80 -24.90 28.77
C GLN A 710 -3.23 -25.21 29.21
N ILE A 711 -3.43 -25.43 30.52
CA ILE A 711 -4.75 -25.69 31.12
C ILE A 711 -5.68 -24.49 30.96
N TRP A 712 -5.15 -23.26 31.02
CA TRP A 712 -5.88 -22.05 30.66
C TRP A 712 -6.01 -21.87 29.13
N GLY A 713 -4.99 -22.23 28.36
CA GLY A 713 -4.97 -22.12 26.90
C GLY A 713 -6.06 -22.92 26.18
N TRP A 714 -6.45 -24.09 26.70
CA TRP A 714 -7.60 -24.85 26.17
C TRP A 714 -8.96 -24.22 26.51
N ASN A 715 -9.05 -23.50 27.63
CA ASN A 715 -10.30 -22.95 28.14
C ASN A 715 -10.03 -21.70 28.99
N ASN A 716 -10.24 -20.54 28.38
CA ASN A 716 -9.95 -19.22 28.94
C ASN A 716 -11.19 -18.52 29.52
N ASN A 717 -12.19 -19.27 29.99
CA ASN A 717 -13.52 -18.78 30.41
C ASN A 717 -14.35 -18.09 29.31
N GLY A 718 -13.99 -18.25 28.03
CA GLY A 718 -14.73 -17.67 26.91
C GLY A 718 -16.14 -18.24 26.69
N ASP A 719 -16.41 -19.46 27.15
CA ASP A 719 -17.74 -20.07 27.17
C ASP A 719 -18.25 -20.18 28.63
N ALA A 720 -19.37 -19.51 28.93
CA ALA A 720 -20.01 -19.55 30.24
C ALA A 720 -20.56 -20.95 30.62
N THR A 721 -20.69 -21.85 29.66
CA THR A 721 -21.09 -23.26 29.86
C THR A 721 -19.95 -24.07 30.48
N TYR A 722 -18.70 -23.74 30.15
CA TYR A 722 -17.50 -24.46 30.56
C TYR A 722 -16.52 -23.47 31.20
N LEU A 723 -16.83 -22.93 32.38
CA LEU A 723 -15.87 -22.11 33.12
C LEU A 723 -14.76 -22.99 33.72
N ASN A 724 -13.51 -22.61 33.46
CA ASN A 724 -12.29 -23.25 33.93
C ASN A 724 -12.13 -23.12 35.46
N GLN A 725 -12.19 -24.25 36.14
CA GLN A 725 -12.18 -24.38 37.60
C GLN A 725 -10.88 -25.00 38.14
N ALA A 726 -9.80 -25.02 37.35
CA ALA A 726 -8.52 -25.57 37.79
C ALA A 726 -7.93 -24.76 38.97
N PRO A 727 -7.24 -25.40 39.94
CA PRO A 727 -6.78 -24.77 41.19
C PRO A 727 -5.53 -23.88 41.04
N PHE A 728 -5.42 -23.14 39.93
CA PHE A 728 -4.30 -22.26 39.60
C PHE A 728 -4.61 -20.77 39.77
N ALA A 729 -5.76 -20.44 40.37
CA ALA A 729 -6.17 -19.08 40.73
C ALA A 729 -6.20 -18.07 39.56
N PHE A 730 -6.43 -18.52 38.32
CA PHE A 730 -6.38 -17.71 37.09
C PHE A 730 -7.15 -16.38 37.18
N THR A 731 -8.36 -16.40 37.77
CA THR A 731 -9.26 -15.26 37.92
C THR A 731 -8.86 -14.26 39.02
N THR A 732 -7.78 -14.52 39.77
CA THR A 732 -7.22 -13.55 40.70
C THR A 732 -6.64 -12.37 39.92
N ASN A 733 -7.03 -11.15 40.31
CA ASN A 733 -6.64 -9.91 39.67
C ASN A 733 -5.80 -9.04 40.61
N SER A 734 -4.75 -8.44 40.08
CA SER A 734 -3.91 -7.45 40.77
C SER A 734 -4.11 -6.06 40.16
N ALA A 735 -4.09 -5.02 41.00
CA ALA A 735 -4.22 -3.63 40.55
C ALA A 735 -2.92 -3.10 39.95
N VAL A 736 -3.03 -2.38 38.83
CA VAL A 736 -1.90 -1.80 38.07
C VAL A 736 -1.90 -0.29 38.32
N ASN A 737 -0.94 0.18 39.13
CA ASN A 737 -0.80 1.58 39.52
C ASN A 737 0.68 2.03 39.47
N PRO A 738 1.05 3.03 38.64
CA PRO A 738 0.21 3.71 37.65
C PRO A 738 -0.27 2.75 36.56
N ALA A 739 -1.35 3.13 35.87
CA ALA A 739 -1.88 2.34 34.76
C ALA A 739 -0.85 2.22 33.62
N PHE A 740 -0.71 1.03 33.03
CA PHE A 740 0.33 0.72 32.05
C PHE A 740 -0.26 0.28 30.71
N ASN A 741 0.09 0.95 29.62
CA ASN A 741 -0.44 0.69 28.26
C ASN A 741 -1.98 0.52 28.23
N GLY A 742 -2.68 1.39 28.96
CA GLY A 742 -4.14 1.38 29.11
C GLY A 742 -4.69 0.48 30.21
N GLN A 743 -3.90 -0.44 30.77
CA GLN A 743 -4.36 -1.40 31.77
C GLN A 743 -4.29 -0.87 33.21
N THR A 744 -5.38 -1.10 33.95
CA THR A 744 -5.53 -0.79 35.39
C THR A 744 -5.58 -2.04 36.27
N THR A 745 -5.69 -3.22 35.66
CA THR A 745 -5.73 -4.54 36.32
C THR A 745 -5.03 -5.58 35.45
N ILE A 746 -4.42 -6.58 36.07
CA ILE A 746 -3.81 -7.74 35.40
C ILE A 746 -4.25 -9.03 36.10
N SER A 747 -4.60 -10.07 35.33
CA SER A 747 -5.04 -11.36 35.89
C SER A 747 -3.89 -12.37 35.98
N VAL A 748 -4.02 -13.38 36.84
CA VAL A 748 -3.06 -14.51 36.87
C VAL A 748 -3.06 -15.26 35.54
N SER A 749 -4.21 -15.36 34.87
CA SER A 749 -4.32 -15.85 33.49
C SER A 749 -3.47 -15.06 32.48
N ASP A 750 -3.43 -13.73 32.57
CA ASP A 750 -2.59 -12.90 31.71
C ASP A 750 -1.10 -13.13 31.97
N LEU A 751 -0.72 -13.35 33.24
CA LEU A 751 0.66 -13.57 33.68
C LEU A 751 1.18 -15.00 33.37
N GLN A 752 0.29 -15.99 33.27
CA GLN A 752 0.62 -17.34 32.78
C GLN A 752 0.94 -17.32 31.27
N LEU A 753 0.14 -16.60 30.48
CA LEU A 753 0.30 -16.45 29.03
C LEU A 753 1.27 -15.33 28.61
N CYS A 754 1.64 -14.44 29.54
CA CYS A 754 2.41 -13.21 29.30
C CYS A 754 1.80 -12.29 28.22
N ILE A 755 0.48 -12.09 28.30
CA ILE A 755 -0.31 -11.27 27.36
C ILE A 755 -0.76 -9.96 28.02
N ASN A 756 -1.76 -9.29 27.45
CA ASN A 756 -2.42 -8.12 28.04
C ASN A 756 -1.45 -6.96 28.41
N ASN A 757 -0.47 -6.71 27.55
CA ASN A 757 0.60 -5.71 27.73
C ASN A 757 1.51 -5.94 28.96
N SER A 758 1.54 -7.16 29.53
CA SER A 758 2.60 -7.61 30.45
C SER A 758 3.95 -7.77 29.72
N PHE A 759 5.03 -8.06 30.47
CA PHE A 759 6.38 -8.03 29.90
C PHE A 759 7.43 -8.92 30.58
N SER A 760 8.48 -9.31 29.85
CA SER A 760 9.63 -10.05 30.40
C SER A 760 10.38 -9.30 31.50
N ALA A 761 10.58 -9.97 32.65
CA ALA A 761 11.46 -9.52 33.72
C ALA A 761 12.95 -9.42 33.33
N TYR A 762 13.39 -10.06 32.24
CA TYR A 762 14.82 -10.21 31.86
C TYR A 762 15.26 -9.30 30.70
N THR A 763 14.43 -8.33 30.29
CA THR A 763 14.84 -7.37 29.24
C THR A 763 16.02 -6.49 29.68
N ASP A 764 17.08 -6.49 28.86
CA ASP A 764 18.25 -5.62 28.96
C ASP A 764 18.19 -4.52 27.87
N PRO A 765 18.35 -3.21 28.21
CA PRO A 765 18.41 -2.66 29.56
C PRO A 765 17.07 -2.74 30.28
N ALA A 766 17.16 -2.76 31.61
CA ALA A 766 16.03 -2.77 32.54
C ALA A 766 14.93 -1.76 32.15
N PRO A 767 13.66 -2.18 31.99
CA PRO A 767 12.56 -1.29 31.61
C PRO A 767 12.26 -0.26 32.70
N THR A 768 12.80 0.95 32.57
CA THR A 768 12.57 2.00 33.56
C THR A 768 11.10 2.40 33.64
N ASN A 769 10.60 2.60 34.86
CA ASN A 769 9.26 3.09 35.18
C ASN A 769 8.07 2.19 34.76
N GLN A 770 8.29 0.88 34.52
CA GLN A 770 7.18 -0.06 34.28
C GLN A 770 6.71 -0.69 35.62
N PRO A 771 5.38 -0.84 35.88
CA PRO A 771 4.90 -1.42 37.13
C PRO A 771 5.30 -2.89 37.28
N ALA A 772 5.93 -3.24 38.40
CA ALA A 772 6.43 -4.59 38.68
C ALA A 772 5.34 -5.68 38.67
N VAL A 773 4.09 -5.30 38.94
CA VAL A 773 2.92 -6.19 38.85
C VAL A 773 2.62 -6.67 37.41
N MET A 774 3.11 -5.96 36.39
CA MET A 774 2.99 -6.32 34.97
C MET A 774 4.19 -7.14 34.45
N ALA A 775 5.19 -7.41 35.30
CA ALA A 775 6.34 -8.24 34.92
C ALA A 775 6.00 -9.73 35.05
N CYS A 776 6.27 -10.48 33.99
CA CYS A 776 6.26 -11.93 33.95
C CYS A 776 7.69 -12.46 34.12
N GLY A 777 7.83 -13.51 34.92
CA GLY A 777 9.13 -13.97 35.39
C GLY A 777 9.63 -13.16 36.60
N GLY A 778 10.96 -13.14 36.76
CA GLY A 778 11.61 -12.44 37.88
C GLY A 778 12.09 -13.43 38.95
N THR A 779 12.74 -14.50 38.52
CA THR A 779 13.33 -15.53 39.38
C THR A 779 14.78 -15.83 38.95
N ASN A 780 15.65 -16.10 39.93
CA ASN A 780 17.01 -16.60 39.68
C ASN A 780 17.12 -18.12 39.90
N TRP A 781 15.98 -18.82 39.95
CA TRP A 781 15.88 -20.29 40.03
C TRP A 781 16.76 -20.95 41.11
N THR A 782 16.88 -20.30 42.27
CA THR A 782 17.79 -20.66 43.36
C THR A 782 17.75 -22.15 43.71
N GLY A 783 18.86 -22.85 43.46
CA GLY A 783 19.00 -24.29 43.73
C GLY A 783 18.46 -25.22 42.63
N ILE A 784 18.19 -24.70 41.42
CA ILE A 784 17.73 -25.46 40.25
C ILE A 784 18.66 -25.21 39.05
N THR A 785 18.85 -23.94 38.70
CA THR A 785 19.72 -23.45 37.63
C THR A 785 20.24 -22.05 38.00
N THR A 786 20.97 -21.38 37.13
CA THR A 786 21.34 -19.97 37.31
C THR A 786 21.26 -19.26 35.96
N PRO A 787 20.45 -18.20 35.83
CA PRO A 787 20.42 -17.37 34.63
C PRO A 787 21.80 -16.82 34.30
N SER A 788 22.18 -16.80 33.02
CA SER A 788 23.38 -16.09 32.55
C SER A 788 23.25 -14.56 32.68
N VAL A 789 22.01 -14.05 32.67
CA VAL A 789 21.64 -12.67 33.02
C VAL A 789 20.49 -12.70 34.01
N GLY A 790 20.66 -12.08 35.18
CA GLY A 790 19.63 -12.00 36.21
C GLY A 790 18.47 -11.07 35.85
N TYR A 791 17.33 -11.24 36.51
CA TYR A 791 16.15 -10.41 36.25
C TYR A 791 16.32 -8.94 36.67
N THR A 792 15.61 -8.06 35.99
CA THR A 792 15.65 -6.60 36.20
C THR A 792 14.48 -6.05 37.01
N THR A 793 13.33 -6.74 36.99
CA THR A 793 12.13 -6.41 37.77
C THR A 793 11.49 -7.72 38.26
N GLU A 794 11.17 -7.81 39.55
CA GLU A 794 10.48 -8.98 40.12
C GLU A 794 8.97 -8.90 39.88
N GLY A 795 8.36 -9.93 39.29
CA GLY A 795 6.92 -9.96 39.04
C GLY A 795 6.12 -10.14 40.33
N THR A 796 5.69 -9.05 40.97
CA THR A 796 5.10 -9.10 42.33
C THR A 796 3.80 -9.89 42.44
N ALA A 797 3.08 -10.09 41.33
CA ALA A 797 1.96 -11.02 41.22
C ALA A 797 2.35 -12.37 40.59
N TRP A 798 3.36 -12.39 39.71
CA TRP A 798 3.84 -13.60 39.06
C TRP A 798 4.54 -14.57 40.04
N VAL A 799 5.34 -14.06 40.98
CA VAL A 799 6.04 -14.86 42.01
C VAL A 799 5.09 -15.66 42.92
N PRO A 800 4.04 -15.10 43.53
CA PRO A 800 3.11 -15.90 44.34
C PRO A 800 2.16 -16.78 43.52
N TYR A 801 1.77 -16.38 42.30
CA TYR A 801 0.69 -17.06 41.55
C TYR A 801 1.14 -17.97 40.40
N VAL A 802 2.25 -17.68 39.73
CA VAL A 802 2.72 -18.41 38.53
C VAL A 802 3.93 -19.29 38.84
N LEU A 803 4.97 -18.77 39.51
CA LEU A 803 6.20 -19.51 39.81
C LEU A 803 5.98 -20.89 40.47
N PRO A 804 5.03 -21.10 41.42
CA PRO A 804 4.76 -22.42 41.98
C PRO A 804 4.36 -23.44 40.90
N THR A 805 3.53 -23.01 39.94
CA THR A 805 2.93 -23.87 38.90
C THR A 805 3.91 -24.38 37.86
N ILE A 806 5.12 -23.82 37.81
CA ILE A 806 6.18 -24.17 36.84
C ILE A 806 7.51 -24.62 37.48
N THR A 807 7.73 -24.39 38.78
CA THR A 807 9.01 -24.69 39.45
C THR A 807 9.40 -26.18 39.38
N TRP A 808 8.42 -27.09 39.28
CA TRP A 808 8.66 -28.52 39.11
C TRP A 808 9.08 -28.90 37.68
N LEU A 809 8.68 -28.12 36.66
CA LEU A 809 9.13 -28.28 35.28
C LEU A 809 10.61 -27.93 35.14
N LYS A 810 11.02 -26.77 35.68
CA LYS A 810 12.43 -26.32 35.66
C LYS A 810 13.34 -27.26 36.46
N LYS A 811 12.81 -27.99 37.45
CA LYS A 811 13.54 -29.06 38.16
C LYS A 811 13.74 -30.33 37.32
N ALA A 812 12.80 -30.65 36.44
CA ALA A 812 12.91 -31.78 35.52
C ALA A 812 13.89 -31.46 34.36
N CYS A 813 13.77 -30.26 33.79
CA CYS A 813 14.67 -29.73 32.77
C CYS A 813 15.17 -28.31 33.12
N PRO A 814 16.34 -28.18 33.78
CA PRO A 814 16.92 -26.90 34.18
C PRO A 814 17.33 -25.97 33.02
N THR A 815 17.46 -26.54 31.82
CA THR A 815 17.80 -25.83 30.58
C THR A 815 16.61 -25.62 29.63
N CYS A 816 15.39 -26.02 30.00
CA CYS A 816 14.19 -25.84 29.18
C CYS A 816 13.41 -24.58 29.53
N TYR A 817 12.74 -24.01 28.52
CA TYR A 817 11.83 -22.87 28.64
C TYR A 817 10.50 -23.31 29.30
N THR A 818 10.09 -22.64 30.39
CA THR A 818 8.94 -23.11 31.22
C THR A 818 7.73 -22.17 31.24
N TYR A 819 7.87 -20.94 30.77
CA TYR A 819 6.80 -19.95 30.57
C TYR A 819 7.25 -18.94 29.49
N PRO A 820 6.36 -18.15 28.88
CA PRO A 820 6.80 -17.17 27.88
C PRO A 820 7.70 -16.09 28.50
N PHE A 821 8.79 -15.74 27.80
CA PHE A 821 9.85 -14.87 28.31
C PHE A 821 10.60 -15.37 29.57
N ASP A 822 10.81 -16.70 29.67
CA ASP A 822 11.73 -17.32 30.62
C ASP A 822 13.18 -16.80 30.47
N ASP A 823 14.01 -17.13 31.45
CA ASP A 823 15.34 -16.57 31.64
C ASP A 823 16.40 -17.12 30.65
N MET A 824 17.54 -16.45 30.60
CA MET A 824 18.66 -16.82 29.71
C MET A 824 19.38 -18.12 30.10
N SER A 825 18.91 -18.91 31.08
CA SER A 825 19.29 -20.31 31.25
C SER A 825 18.58 -21.26 30.27
N SER A 826 17.70 -20.75 29.40
CA SER A 826 16.85 -21.56 28.53
C SER A 826 16.82 -21.12 27.06
N THR A 827 17.68 -20.19 26.65
CA THR A 827 17.93 -19.87 25.24
C THR A 827 19.38 -20.17 24.90
N PHE A 828 19.61 -20.93 23.85
CA PHE A 828 20.94 -21.31 23.38
C PHE A 828 21.21 -20.69 22.01
N THR A 829 22.49 -20.48 21.73
CA THR A 829 22.95 -19.86 20.47
C THR A 829 24.16 -20.61 19.94
N CYS A 830 24.30 -20.77 18.61
CA CYS A 830 25.50 -21.41 18.05
C CYS A 830 25.81 -20.96 16.61
N GLU A 831 27.10 -20.81 16.31
CA GLU A 831 27.62 -20.64 14.95
C GLU A 831 28.94 -21.40 14.77
N LYS A 832 29.19 -21.87 13.54
CA LYS A 832 30.56 -22.16 13.08
C LYS A 832 31.27 -20.84 12.75
N ASN A 833 32.54 -20.87 12.36
CA ASN A 833 33.29 -19.65 12.06
C ASN A 833 32.83 -19.01 10.73
N VAL A 834 31.76 -18.20 10.77
CA VAL A 834 31.12 -17.62 9.59
C VAL A 834 32.09 -16.76 8.77
N VAL A 835 33.05 -16.09 9.42
CA VAL A 835 34.09 -15.28 8.76
C VAL A 835 35.01 -16.14 7.86
N LYS A 836 35.28 -17.38 8.27
CA LYS A 836 36.08 -18.35 7.50
C LYS A 836 35.22 -19.16 6.51
N ASP A 837 34.03 -19.56 6.95
CA ASP A 837 33.21 -20.58 6.28
C ASP A 837 32.10 -19.99 5.40
N GLY A 838 31.97 -18.66 5.33
CA GLY A 838 31.12 -17.89 4.41
C GLY A 838 29.65 -17.82 4.78
N SER A 839 29.11 -18.89 5.36
CA SER A 839 27.74 -19.02 5.85
C SER A 839 27.73 -19.81 7.18
N ASN A 840 26.64 -19.76 7.95
CA ASN A 840 26.37 -20.71 9.03
C ASN A 840 25.53 -21.88 8.47
N THR A 841 25.99 -23.09 8.75
CA THR A 841 25.45 -24.36 8.23
C THR A 841 25.63 -25.51 9.24
N LEU A 842 25.62 -25.21 10.53
CA LEU A 842 25.77 -26.24 11.57
C LEU A 842 24.66 -27.29 11.47
N ASP A 843 25.05 -28.56 11.47
CA ASP A 843 24.14 -29.71 11.59
C ASP A 843 23.71 -29.86 13.06
N TYR A 844 22.48 -30.29 13.32
CA TYR A 844 21.95 -30.47 14.67
C TYR A 844 21.44 -31.89 14.91
N THR A 845 21.44 -32.32 16.16
CA THR A 845 20.86 -33.57 16.63
C THR A 845 19.72 -33.31 17.61
N ILE A 846 18.60 -34.02 17.42
CA ILE A 846 17.45 -34.07 18.34
C ILE A 846 17.25 -35.52 18.77
N GLN A 847 17.57 -35.82 20.03
CA GLN A 847 17.36 -37.12 20.64
C GLN A 847 16.04 -37.12 21.43
N ILE A 848 15.20 -38.12 21.15
CA ILE A 848 13.85 -38.28 21.71
C ILE A 848 13.88 -39.44 22.70
N SER A 849 13.39 -39.24 23.92
CA SER A 849 13.40 -40.26 24.98
C SER A 849 12.17 -40.16 25.88
N HIS A 850 11.93 -41.16 26.72
CA HIS A 850 10.82 -41.15 27.68
C HIS A 850 11.19 -40.36 28.94
N PRO A 851 10.34 -39.42 29.42
CA PRO A 851 10.53 -38.78 30.71
C PRO A 851 10.22 -39.75 31.87
N THR A 852 10.81 -39.49 33.03
CA THR A 852 10.54 -40.26 34.26
C THR A 852 9.36 -39.64 34.99
N ASN A 853 8.20 -40.28 34.92
CA ASN A 853 6.96 -39.73 35.47
C ASN A 853 6.69 -40.26 36.88
N THR A 854 6.54 -39.36 37.86
CA THR A 854 6.17 -39.72 39.24
C THR A 854 4.77 -39.21 39.56
N PHE A 855 3.94 -40.07 40.15
CA PHE A 855 2.52 -39.80 40.41
C PHE A 855 2.09 -40.19 41.83
N ASP A 856 3.00 -40.14 42.81
CA ASP A 856 2.68 -40.47 44.22
C ASP A 856 2.05 -39.28 44.99
#